data_AF-A0A2T7B649-F1
#
_entry.id   AF-A0A2T7B649-F1
#
_cell.length_a   1.000
_cell.length_b   1.000
_cell.length_c   1.000
_cell.angle_alpha   90.00
_cell.angle_beta   90.00
_cell.angle_gamma   90.00
#
_symmetry.space_group_name_H-M   'P 1'
#
loop_
_entity.id
_entity.type
_entity.pdbx_description
1 polymer ?
#
loop_
_entity_poly.entity_id
_entity_poly.type
_entity_poly.pdbx_seq_one_letter_code
_entity_poly.pdbx_strand_id
1 'polypeptide(L)'
;MMPEIGNVLLCLAAGLALLLTLWPQWGAMRQAPRLMALARPLACVLFACLLGAFLILVHAFVVNDFTVLYVASNSNTELPVWYRVAATWGAHEGSLLLWVLLMGAWTFAVAIFSRGMPQEAIARVLSVMGGINFCFLLFILLTSNPFTRTLPEFPIEGRDLNPLLQDIGLIFHPPLLYMGYVGFSVAFAFAVASLFTGRLDTAWARWSRPWTQAAWVFLTIGIVLGSAWAYYELGWGGWWFWDPVENASLMPWLAGTALMHSLAVTEKRGSFRAWTVLLAITAFSLCLLGTFLVRSGVLVSVHAFASDPARGMFILALLVIVIGGSLLLYAVKGGSVRARVGNALWSRESFLLGNNILLITAMLVVLLGTLLPLVHKGLGLGSISVGAPFFNVLFSALMAPFALLLGVGPLVRWRRDEPQKLRRRLLAALVVTLAASLILPWLLQDSVKAMTVAGLMMAVWVLVLTLMELIDRATHRYSLWRGLWKLSRSQWGMTLGHVGLAVTVIGIAFSQNYSVERDVRMTAGDSVDIHHYRFVFREVRDAQGPNWRGAVGIIDVLRDGKPEATLRAEKRAYNSNGVVMTEAAIDGGLTRDLYAALGEALDDGSWAVRLYYKPFVRWIWYGGLLMALGGMLCMLDPRYRLKKAQEAA
;
A
#
# COMPACT_ATOMS: atom_id res chain seq x y z
N MET A 1 10.85 26.70 -23.72
CA MET A 1 12.23 26.16 -23.61
C MET A 1 12.41 25.23 -22.41
N MET A 2 11.86 25.56 -21.22
CA MET A 2 11.95 24.65 -20.06
C MET A 2 11.33 23.26 -20.32
N PRO A 3 10.11 23.13 -20.89
CA PRO A 3 9.52 21.82 -21.20
C PRO A 3 10.34 20.98 -22.18
N GLU A 4 10.99 21.61 -23.16
CA GLU A 4 11.88 20.94 -24.11
C GLU A 4 13.11 20.35 -23.41
N ILE A 5 13.69 21.05 -22.42
CA ILE A 5 14.77 20.52 -21.57
C ILE A 5 14.27 19.32 -20.77
N GLY A 6 13.05 19.39 -20.20
CA GLY A 6 12.41 18.28 -19.52
C GLY A 6 12.34 17.02 -20.39
N ASN A 7 11.90 17.18 -21.64
CA ASN A 7 11.84 16.08 -22.61
C ASN A 7 13.24 15.53 -22.97
N VAL A 8 14.23 16.41 -23.19
CA VAL A 8 15.62 15.99 -23.45
C VAL A 8 16.19 15.18 -22.28
N LEU A 9 15.91 15.58 -21.04
CA LEU A 9 16.32 14.83 -19.85
C LEU A 9 15.68 13.43 -19.80
N LEU A 10 14.43 13.27 -20.24
CA LEU A 10 13.79 11.95 -20.36
C LEU A 10 14.44 11.07 -21.42
N CYS A 11 14.77 11.63 -22.59
CA CYS A 11 15.51 10.91 -23.64
C CYS A 11 16.90 10.49 -23.16
N LEU A 12 17.61 11.39 -22.47
CA LEU A 12 18.92 11.08 -21.87
C LEU A 12 18.80 9.99 -20.80
N ALA A 13 17.78 10.08 -19.93
CA ALA A 13 17.48 9.06 -18.94
C ALA A 13 17.24 7.70 -19.60
N ALA A 14 16.52 7.64 -20.72
CA ALA A 14 16.28 6.39 -21.45
C ALA A 14 17.59 5.80 -21.99
N GLY A 15 18.46 6.62 -22.58
CA GLY A 15 19.79 6.19 -23.01
C GLY A 15 20.66 5.67 -21.85
N LEU A 16 20.65 6.37 -20.72
CA LEU A 16 21.38 5.97 -19.51
C LEU A 16 20.83 4.67 -18.91
N ALA A 17 19.52 4.48 -18.88
CA ALA A 17 18.88 3.27 -18.40
C ALA A 17 19.23 2.06 -19.29
N LEU A 18 19.28 2.25 -20.62
CA LEU A 18 19.74 1.22 -21.55
C LEU A 18 21.21 0.86 -21.30
N LEU A 19 22.09 1.85 -21.15
CA LEU A 19 23.51 1.62 -20.83
C LEU A 19 23.68 0.91 -19.48
N LEU A 20 22.90 1.30 -18.46
CA LEU A 20 22.88 0.66 -17.14
C LEU A 20 22.45 -0.80 -17.22
N THR A 21 21.55 -1.13 -18.14
CA THR A 21 21.09 -2.50 -18.39
C THR A 21 22.17 -3.35 -19.04
N LEU A 22 22.83 -2.84 -20.08
CA LEU A 22 23.69 -3.64 -20.96
C LEU A 22 25.13 -3.75 -20.45
N TRP A 23 25.77 -2.63 -20.09
CA TRP A 23 27.20 -2.59 -19.79
C TRP A 23 27.62 -3.33 -18.52
N PRO A 24 26.98 -3.12 -17.35
CA PRO A 24 27.35 -3.88 -16.16
C PRO A 24 27.05 -5.37 -16.29
N GLN A 25 25.95 -5.74 -16.94
CA GLN A 25 25.62 -7.13 -17.23
C GLN A 25 26.66 -7.78 -18.16
N TRP A 26 27.08 -7.10 -19.24
CA TRP A 26 28.13 -7.58 -20.12
C TRP A 26 29.47 -7.70 -19.40
N GLY A 27 29.80 -6.70 -18.57
CA GLY A 27 30.97 -6.72 -17.69
C GLY A 27 30.98 -7.94 -16.77
N ALA A 28 29.84 -8.28 -16.16
CA ALA A 28 29.70 -9.46 -15.31
C ALA A 28 29.86 -10.78 -16.10
N MET A 29 29.41 -10.84 -17.36
CA MET A 29 29.60 -12.01 -18.23
C MET A 29 31.06 -12.18 -18.67
N ARG A 30 31.75 -11.06 -18.97
CA ARG A 30 33.14 -11.04 -19.42
C ARG A 30 34.16 -10.97 -18.27
N GLN A 31 33.69 -10.95 -17.02
CA GLN A 31 34.53 -10.73 -15.84
C GLN A 31 35.40 -9.46 -15.95
N ALA A 32 34.84 -8.39 -16.52
CA ALA A 32 35.51 -7.11 -16.75
C ALA A 32 35.14 -6.08 -15.66
N PRO A 33 36.04 -5.79 -14.69
CA PRO A 33 35.70 -4.94 -13.53
C PRO A 33 35.35 -3.49 -13.90
N ARG A 34 35.96 -2.96 -14.98
CA ARG A 34 35.70 -1.59 -15.46
C ARG A 34 34.25 -1.42 -15.94
N LEU A 35 33.73 -2.39 -16.69
CA LEU A 35 32.35 -2.35 -17.18
C LEU A 35 31.34 -2.52 -16.03
N MET A 36 31.66 -3.38 -15.05
CA MET A 36 30.83 -3.53 -13.84
C MET A 36 30.83 -2.26 -12.99
N ALA A 37 31.94 -1.52 -12.93
CA ALA A 37 32.05 -0.27 -12.16
C ALA A 37 31.15 0.86 -12.69
N LEU A 38 30.75 0.82 -13.96
CA LEU A 38 29.84 1.80 -14.56
C LEU A 38 28.42 1.77 -13.97
N ALA A 39 28.02 0.68 -13.31
CA ALA A 39 26.67 0.51 -12.79
C ALA A 39 26.25 1.64 -11.83
N ARG A 40 27.13 2.04 -10.91
CA ARG A 40 26.79 3.05 -9.89
C ARG A 40 26.73 4.47 -10.47
N PRO A 41 27.72 4.96 -11.23
CA PRO A 41 27.63 6.27 -11.86
C PRO A 41 26.40 6.39 -12.76
N LEU A 42 26.11 5.39 -13.60
CA LEU A 42 24.94 5.40 -14.48
C LEU A 42 23.63 5.49 -13.68
N ALA A 43 23.50 4.73 -12.58
CA ALA A 43 22.35 4.83 -11.68
C ALA A 43 22.16 6.24 -11.08
N CYS A 44 23.26 6.89 -10.68
CA CYS A 44 23.22 8.25 -10.13
C CYS A 44 22.80 9.29 -11.17
N VAL A 45 23.39 9.25 -12.37
CA VAL A 45 23.07 10.22 -13.43
C VAL A 45 21.65 9.98 -13.96
N LEU A 46 21.22 8.72 -14.07
CA LEU A 46 19.82 8.37 -14.40
C LEU A 46 18.84 9.06 -13.43
N PHE A 47 19.06 8.90 -12.11
CA PHE A 47 18.20 9.53 -11.11
C PHE A 47 18.23 11.06 -11.19
N ALA A 48 19.40 11.67 -11.40
CA ALA A 48 19.52 13.12 -11.56
C ALA A 48 18.73 13.64 -12.78
N CYS A 49 18.76 12.92 -13.91
CA CYS A 49 17.98 13.29 -15.10
C CYS A 49 16.46 13.21 -14.84
N LEU A 50 16.02 12.12 -14.19
CA LEU A 50 14.61 11.94 -13.82
C LEU A 50 14.11 13.02 -12.85
N LEU A 51 14.93 13.34 -11.83
CA LEU A 51 14.62 14.38 -10.86
C LEU A 51 14.54 15.76 -11.54
N GLY A 52 15.52 16.07 -12.41
CA GLY A 52 15.51 17.31 -13.19
C GLY A 52 14.27 17.44 -14.07
N ALA A 53 13.91 16.39 -14.81
CA ALA A 53 12.69 16.37 -15.61
C ALA A 53 11.44 16.60 -14.74
N PHE A 54 11.31 15.89 -13.62
CA PHE A 54 10.17 16.05 -12.72
C PHE A 54 10.06 17.47 -12.14
N LEU A 55 11.18 18.07 -11.70
CA LEU A 55 11.20 19.44 -11.18
C LEU A 55 10.80 20.48 -12.26
N ILE A 56 11.20 20.26 -13.51
CA ILE A 56 10.76 21.10 -14.64
C ILE A 56 9.24 20.97 -14.84
N LEU A 57 8.67 19.77 -14.72
CA LEU A 57 7.23 19.58 -14.81
C LEU A 57 6.49 20.28 -13.67
N VAL A 58 6.96 20.13 -12.43
CA VAL A 58 6.41 20.86 -11.27
C VAL A 58 6.45 22.36 -11.51
N HIS A 59 7.57 22.88 -12.03
CA HIS A 59 7.69 24.29 -12.35
C HIS A 59 6.63 24.73 -13.37
N ALA A 60 6.41 23.95 -14.43
CA ALA A 60 5.38 24.23 -15.45
C ALA A 60 3.97 24.32 -14.85
N PHE A 61 3.61 23.46 -13.89
CA PHE A 61 2.35 23.58 -13.16
C PHE A 61 2.29 24.82 -12.25
N VAL A 62 3.36 25.11 -11.51
CA VAL A 62 3.40 26.24 -10.58
C VAL A 62 3.29 27.59 -11.29
N VAL A 63 3.80 27.71 -12.52
CA VAL A 63 3.66 28.93 -13.34
C VAL A 63 2.47 28.89 -14.30
N ASN A 64 1.66 27.82 -14.27
CA ASN A 64 0.54 27.62 -15.19
C ASN A 64 0.94 27.76 -16.67
N ASP A 65 2.01 27.06 -17.08
CA ASP A 65 2.42 27.03 -18.48
C ASP A 65 1.44 26.19 -19.33
N PHE A 66 0.34 26.83 -19.77
CA PHE A 66 -0.71 26.20 -20.57
C PHE A 66 -0.28 25.84 -21.99
N THR A 67 0.96 26.16 -22.39
CA THR A 67 1.51 25.67 -23.66
C THR A 67 1.92 24.19 -23.58
N VAL A 68 1.97 23.60 -22.36
CA VAL A 68 2.10 22.16 -22.12
C VAL A 68 0.72 21.53 -21.99
N LEU A 69 0.40 20.55 -22.85
CA LEU A 69 -0.91 19.89 -22.89
C LEU A 69 -1.33 19.34 -21.53
N TYR A 70 -0.39 18.76 -20.80
CA TYR A 70 -0.65 18.15 -19.50
C TYR A 70 -1.04 19.19 -18.44
N VAL A 71 -0.38 20.36 -18.43
CA VAL A 71 -0.69 21.47 -17.51
C VAL A 71 -2.05 22.07 -17.86
N ALA A 72 -2.26 22.39 -19.15
CA ALA A 72 -3.53 22.94 -19.65
C ALA A 72 -4.74 22.04 -19.36
N SER A 73 -4.54 20.73 -19.28
CA SER A 73 -5.63 19.78 -19.04
C SER A 73 -5.96 19.55 -17.56
N ASN A 74 -5.09 19.96 -16.63
CA ASN A 74 -5.17 19.56 -15.21
C ASN A 74 -4.90 20.69 -14.20
N SER A 75 -4.84 21.95 -14.63
CA SER A 75 -4.57 23.10 -13.77
C SER A 75 -5.18 24.38 -14.35
N ASN A 76 -5.50 25.33 -13.50
CA ASN A 76 -5.93 26.69 -13.85
C ASN A 76 -5.30 27.75 -12.92
N THR A 77 -5.55 29.02 -13.20
CA THR A 77 -5.03 30.14 -12.40
C THR A 77 -5.65 30.28 -11.01
N GLU A 78 -6.90 29.84 -10.79
CA GLU A 78 -7.56 29.87 -9.47
C GLU A 78 -7.10 28.73 -8.55
N LEU A 79 -6.53 27.65 -9.10
CA LEU A 79 -6.11 26.47 -8.34
C LEU A 79 -5.00 26.82 -7.33
N PRO A 80 -5.20 26.58 -6.03
CA PRO A 80 -4.18 26.84 -5.02
C PRO A 80 -2.85 26.14 -5.34
N VAL A 81 -1.73 26.80 -5.00
CA VAL A 81 -0.39 26.36 -5.43
C VAL A 81 -0.05 24.93 -5.01
N TRP A 82 -0.52 24.48 -3.83
CA TRP A 82 -0.28 23.13 -3.33
C TRP A 82 -0.95 22.07 -4.22
N TYR A 83 -2.15 22.36 -4.71
CA TYR A 83 -2.86 21.51 -5.66
C TYR A 83 -2.30 21.61 -7.07
N ARG A 84 -1.72 22.76 -7.45
CA ARG A 84 -0.93 22.85 -8.70
C ARG A 84 0.30 21.95 -8.66
N VAL A 85 1.02 21.91 -7.54
CA VAL A 85 2.11 20.94 -7.37
C VAL A 85 1.58 19.51 -7.42
N ALA A 86 0.50 19.21 -6.69
CA ALA A 86 -0.08 17.87 -6.64
C ALA A 86 -0.67 17.40 -7.99
N ALA A 87 -1.18 18.32 -8.80
CA ALA A 87 -1.65 18.07 -10.16
C ALA A 87 -0.55 17.49 -11.07
N THR A 88 0.72 17.72 -10.73
CA THR A 88 1.88 17.09 -11.40
C THR A 88 1.79 15.57 -11.39
N TRP A 89 1.06 14.93 -10.47
CA TRP A 89 0.81 13.48 -10.48
C TRP A 89 -0.68 13.12 -10.38
N GLY A 90 -1.58 14.10 -10.56
CA GLY A 90 -3.03 13.90 -10.49
C GLY A 90 -3.61 13.13 -11.68
N ALA A 91 -2.86 13.04 -12.78
CA ALA A 91 -3.27 12.37 -14.02
C ALA A 91 -2.17 11.43 -14.56
N HIS A 92 -2.43 10.76 -15.69
CA HIS A 92 -1.59 9.68 -16.23
C HIS A 92 -0.11 10.02 -16.39
N GLU A 93 0.22 11.01 -17.22
CA GLU A 93 1.58 11.30 -17.69
C GLU A 93 2.50 11.64 -16.52
N GLY A 94 2.03 12.52 -15.66
CA GLY A 94 2.75 12.96 -14.47
C GLY A 94 2.85 11.89 -13.39
N SER A 95 1.79 11.10 -13.17
CA SER A 95 1.85 9.97 -12.23
C SER A 95 2.85 8.88 -12.66
N LEU A 96 2.99 8.63 -13.97
CA LEU A 96 3.99 7.72 -14.52
C LEU A 96 5.40 8.29 -14.41
N LEU A 97 5.57 9.60 -14.61
CA LEU A 97 6.86 10.25 -14.36
C LEU A 97 7.25 10.15 -12.88
N LEU A 98 6.32 10.37 -11.94
CA LEU A 98 6.54 10.18 -10.51
C LEU A 98 6.89 8.71 -10.21
N TRP A 99 6.19 7.75 -10.82
CA TRP A 99 6.48 6.32 -10.69
C TRP A 99 7.91 5.97 -11.09
N VAL A 100 8.36 6.46 -12.26
CA VAL A 100 9.73 6.23 -12.75
C VAL A 100 10.75 6.99 -11.92
N LEU A 101 10.45 8.20 -11.46
CA LEU A 101 11.31 8.94 -10.54
C LEU A 101 11.57 8.14 -9.26
N LEU A 102 10.51 7.60 -8.63
CA LEU A 102 10.63 6.80 -7.41
C LEU A 102 11.37 5.48 -7.67
N MET A 103 11.15 4.86 -8.84
CA MET A 103 11.92 3.68 -9.25
C MET A 103 13.40 4.00 -9.46
N GLY A 104 13.71 5.15 -10.08
CA GLY A 104 15.06 5.70 -10.20
C GLY A 104 15.69 6.00 -8.84
N ALA A 105 14.90 6.50 -7.88
CA ALA A 105 15.33 6.73 -6.50
C ALA A 105 15.71 5.43 -5.79
N TRP A 106 14.95 4.34 -6.00
CA TRP A 106 15.34 3.01 -5.52
C TRP A 106 16.62 2.50 -6.17
N THR A 107 16.77 2.66 -7.50
CA THR A 107 18.00 2.29 -8.23
C THR A 107 19.22 3.05 -7.67
N PHE A 108 19.06 4.36 -7.44
CA PHE A 108 20.07 5.21 -6.81
C PHE A 108 20.38 4.76 -5.37
N ALA A 109 19.35 4.52 -4.55
CA ALA A 109 19.52 4.06 -3.17
C ALA A 109 20.29 2.74 -3.10
N VAL A 110 19.98 1.77 -3.97
CA VAL A 110 20.72 0.50 -4.06
C VAL A 110 22.18 0.76 -4.44
N ALA A 111 22.45 1.65 -5.40
CA ALA A 111 23.80 2.00 -5.82
C ALA A 111 24.66 2.61 -4.70
N ILE A 112 24.05 3.43 -3.83
CA ILE A 112 24.74 4.12 -2.74
C ILE A 112 24.87 3.29 -1.47
N PHE A 113 23.81 2.60 -1.04
CA PHE A 113 23.75 1.93 0.27
C PHE A 113 24.22 0.47 0.23
N SER A 114 24.42 -0.13 -0.95
CA SER A 114 24.84 -1.53 -1.10
C SER A 114 26.35 -1.72 -1.25
N ARG A 115 27.19 -0.80 -0.72
CA ARG A 115 28.65 -0.80 -0.95
C ARG A 115 29.38 -2.05 -0.48
N GLY A 116 28.86 -2.76 0.52
CA GLY A 116 29.47 -3.96 1.09
C GLY A 116 29.19 -5.26 0.33
N MET A 117 28.48 -5.20 -0.81
CA MET A 117 28.25 -6.38 -1.66
C MET A 117 29.37 -6.59 -2.68
N PRO A 118 29.58 -7.84 -3.13
CA PRO A 118 30.45 -8.13 -4.27
C PRO A 118 30.05 -7.33 -5.51
N GLN A 119 31.05 -6.83 -6.24
CA GLN A 119 30.83 -5.97 -7.41
C GLN A 119 29.95 -6.63 -8.47
N GLU A 120 30.15 -7.93 -8.73
CA GLU A 120 29.35 -8.68 -9.69
C GLU A 120 27.86 -8.69 -9.31
N ALA A 121 27.55 -8.92 -8.03
CA ALA A 121 26.17 -8.97 -7.55
C ALA A 121 25.46 -7.62 -7.72
N ILE A 122 26.11 -6.52 -7.32
CA ILE A 122 25.55 -5.17 -7.48
C ILE A 122 25.37 -4.82 -8.96
N ALA A 123 26.35 -5.14 -9.80
CA ALA A 123 26.29 -4.84 -11.22
C ALA A 123 25.06 -5.48 -11.87
N ARG A 124 24.80 -6.77 -11.58
CA ARG A 124 23.64 -7.50 -12.11
C ARG A 124 22.31 -6.95 -11.57
N VAL A 125 22.24 -6.63 -10.28
CA VAL A 125 21.03 -6.05 -9.66
C VAL A 125 20.69 -4.70 -10.29
N LEU A 126 21.67 -3.80 -10.39
CA LEU A 126 21.48 -2.49 -11.01
C LEU A 126 21.17 -2.59 -12.51
N SER A 127 21.72 -3.59 -13.21
CA SER A 127 21.34 -3.85 -14.61
C SER A 127 19.89 -4.29 -14.77
N VAL A 128 19.37 -5.15 -13.89
CA VAL A 128 17.93 -5.51 -13.92
C VAL A 128 17.06 -4.29 -13.62
N MET A 129 17.41 -3.50 -12.61
CA MET A 129 16.68 -2.25 -12.30
C MET A 129 16.76 -1.23 -13.44
N GLY A 130 17.91 -1.13 -14.12
CA GLY A 130 18.09 -0.34 -15.34
C GLY A 130 17.15 -0.77 -16.46
N GLY A 131 16.97 -2.08 -16.64
CA GLY A 131 16.10 -2.63 -17.67
C GLY A 131 14.63 -2.26 -17.43
N ILE A 132 14.18 -2.34 -16.17
CA ILE A 132 12.83 -1.93 -15.79
C ILE A 132 12.66 -0.41 -16.00
N ASN A 133 13.63 0.41 -15.59
CA ASN A 133 13.63 1.86 -15.84
C ASN A 133 13.54 2.18 -17.33
N PHE A 134 14.32 1.48 -18.16
CA PHE A 134 14.31 1.66 -19.61
C PHE A 134 12.94 1.38 -20.22
N CYS A 135 12.30 0.27 -19.84
CA CYS A 135 10.98 -0.07 -20.34
C CYS A 135 9.90 0.97 -20.00
N PHE A 136 9.89 1.48 -18.76
CA PHE A 136 8.94 2.54 -18.38
C PHE A 136 9.30 3.90 -18.99
N LEU A 137 10.58 4.19 -19.23
CA LEU A 137 10.98 5.40 -19.94
C LEU A 137 10.54 5.36 -21.40
N LEU A 138 10.65 4.23 -22.08
CA LEU A 138 10.07 4.04 -23.40
C LEU A 138 8.54 4.24 -23.38
N PHE A 139 7.86 3.72 -22.37
CA PHE A 139 6.42 3.91 -22.21
C PHE A 139 6.05 5.40 -22.15
N ILE A 140 6.75 6.16 -21.29
CA ILE A 140 6.54 7.61 -21.14
C ILE A 140 6.82 8.33 -22.46
N LEU A 141 7.98 8.09 -23.07
CA LEU A 141 8.39 8.82 -24.28
C LEU A 141 7.47 8.55 -25.48
N LEU A 142 6.99 7.31 -25.63
CA LEU A 142 6.21 6.91 -26.82
C LEU A 142 4.71 7.16 -26.68
N THR A 143 4.16 7.07 -25.47
CA THR A 143 2.69 7.03 -25.28
C THR A 143 2.14 7.97 -24.22
N SER A 144 2.98 8.52 -23.33
CA SER A 144 2.53 9.28 -22.16
C SER A 144 3.48 10.42 -21.81
N ASN A 145 3.92 11.17 -22.83
CA ASN A 145 4.92 12.20 -22.64
C ASN A 145 4.31 13.43 -21.91
N PRO A 146 4.77 13.79 -20.70
CA PRO A 146 4.20 14.90 -19.93
C PRO A 146 4.58 16.28 -20.51
N PHE A 147 5.53 16.35 -21.43
CA PHE A 147 6.03 17.61 -22.02
C PHE A 147 5.47 17.90 -23.42
N THR A 148 4.45 17.14 -23.87
CA THR A 148 3.76 17.39 -25.14
C THR A 148 3.30 18.85 -25.23
N ARG A 149 3.71 19.52 -26.30
CA ARG A 149 3.43 20.94 -26.56
C ARG A 149 2.22 21.06 -27.47
N THR A 150 1.43 22.11 -27.28
CA THR A 150 0.30 22.43 -28.17
C THR A 150 0.57 23.68 -29.01
N LEU A 151 1.82 24.12 -29.14
CA LEU A 151 2.15 25.34 -29.88
C LEU A 151 1.81 25.22 -31.38
N PRO A 152 1.23 26.27 -32.01
CA PRO A 152 0.85 27.56 -31.43
C PRO A 152 -0.55 27.59 -30.76
N GLU A 153 -1.31 26.51 -30.84
CA GLU A 153 -2.68 26.37 -30.36
C GLU A 153 -2.75 26.00 -28.85
N PHE A 154 -2.59 26.97 -27.96
CA PHE A 154 -2.75 26.77 -26.51
C PHE A 154 -3.89 27.61 -25.93
N PRO A 155 -4.58 27.12 -24.88
CA PRO A 155 -5.66 27.88 -24.27
C PRO A 155 -5.13 29.00 -23.38
N ILE A 156 -5.92 30.08 -23.24
CA ILE A 156 -5.62 31.20 -22.34
C ILE A 156 -5.73 30.78 -20.88
N GLU A 157 -6.67 29.88 -20.58
CA GLU A 157 -6.91 29.33 -19.25
C GLU A 157 -7.01 27.80 -19.36
N GLY A 158 -6.44 27.11 -18.37
CA GLY A 158 -6.49 25.65 -18.32
C GLY A 158 -7.81 25.12 -17.76
N ARG A 159 -7.94 23.79 -17.76
CA ARG A 159 -9.04 23.08 -17.11
C ARG A 159 -8.81 23.02 -15.61
N ASP A 160 -9.40 22.06 -14.92
CA ASP A 160 -9.18 21.87 -13.50
C ASP A 160 -8.62 20.49 -13.19
N LEU A 161 -7.94 20.40 -12.05
CA LEU A 161 -7.71 19.13 -11.40
C LEU A 161 -9.07 18.59 -10.96
N ASN A 162 -9.30 17.28 -11.13
CA ASN A 162 -10.54 16.65 -10.67
C ASN A 162 -10.82 17.07 -9.22
N PRO A 163 -12.01 17.63 -8.92
CA PRO A 163 -12.32 18.16 -7.58
C PRO A 163 -12.06 17.18 -6.42
N LEU A 164 -12.32 15.88 -6.60
CA LEU A 164 -12.03 14.83 -5.60
C LEU A 164 -10.54 14.71 -5.26
N LEU A 165 -9.67 15.22 -6.12
CA LEU A 165 -8.23 15.19 -5.97
C LEU A 165 -7.67 16.48 -5.36
N GLN A 166 -8.52 17.50 -5.14
CA GLN A 166 -8.15 18.74 -4.47
C GLN A 166 -8.18 18.57 -2.94
N ASP A 167 -7.53 17.51 -2.47
CA ASP A 167 -7.42 17.15 -1.05
C ASP A 167 -5.96 16.82 -0.68
N ILE A 168 -5.64 16.97 0.60
CA ILE A 168 -4.30 16.67 1.12
C ILE A 168 -3.94 15.18 0.94
N GLY A 169 -4.93 14.30 0.83
CA GLY A 169 -4.80 12.89 0.50
C GLY A 169 -4.02 12.68 -0.80
N LEU A 170 -4.33 13.42 -1.88
CA LEU A 170 -3.59 13.35 -3.14
C LEU A 170 -2.10 13.68 -2.96
N ILE A 171 -1.76 14.58 -2.03
CA ILE A 171 -0.38 15.03 -1.85
C ILE A 171 0.50 13.89 -1.31
N PHE A 172 -0.03 13.10 -0.39
CA PHE A 172 0.76 12.11 0.35
C PHE A 172 0.51 10.67 -0.09
N HIS A 173 -0.73 10.30 -0.44
CA HIS A 173 -1.10 8.92 -0.70
C HIS A 173 -0.40 8.31 -1.93
N PRO A 174 -0.51 8.87 -3.16
CA PRO A 174 0.14 8.30 -4.34
C PRO A 174 1.66 8.17 -4.21
N PRO A 175 2.43 9.17 -3.72
CA PRO A 175 3.87 9.00 -3.52
C PRO A 175 4.23 7.85 -2.58
N LEU A 176 3.52 7.69 -1.45
CA LEU A 176 3.78 6.61 -0.50
C LEU A 176 3.41 5.25 -1.08
N LEU A 177 2.26 5.16 -1.75
CA LEU A 177 1.81 3.94 -2.42
C LEU A 177 2.81 3.52 -3.51
N TYR A 178 3.22 4.45 -4.36
CA TYR A 178 4.18 4.19 -5.45
C TYR A 178 5.55 3.80 -4.91
N MET A 179 6.04 4.48 -3.86
CA MET A 179 7.29 4.12 -3.20
C MET A 179 7.29 2.66 -2.72
N GLY A 180 6.14 2.16 -2.25
CA GLY A 180 5.94 0.76 -1.91
C GLY A 180 5.91 -0.18 -3.13
N TYR A 181 5.11 0.15 -4.15
CA TYR A 181 5.00 -0.66 -5.37
C TYR A 181 6.33 -0.83 -6.09
N VAL A 182 6.99 0.28 -6.44
CA VAL A 182 8.27 0.24 -7.13
C VAL A 182 9.39 -0.25 -6.22
N GLY A 183 9.24 -0.18 -4.91
CA GLY A 183 10.21 -0.73 -3.95
C GLY A 183 10.36 -2.25 -4.06
N PHE A 184 9.29 -2.99 -4.38
CA PHE A 184 9.38 -4.44 -4.63
C PHE A 184 10.23 -4.80 -5.86
N SER A 185 10.48 -3.85 -6.77
CA SER A 185 11.41 -4.04 -7.90
C SER A 185 12.83 -4.36 -7.43
N VAL A 186 13.23 -3.88 -6.25
CA VAL A 186 14.54 -4.17 -5.66
C VAL A 186 14.64 -5.66 -5.29
N ALA A 187 13.62 -6.18 -4.60
CA ALA A 187 13.57 -7.60 -4.22
C ALA A 187 13.50 -8.50 -5.47
N PHE A 188 12.73 -8.10 -6.47
CA PHE A 188 12.68 -8.72 -7.79
C PHE A 188 14.06 -8.73 -8.48
N ALA A 189 14.76 -7.60 -8.50
CA ALA A 189 16.08 -7.48 -9.12
C ALA A 189 17.12 -8.36 -8.44
N PHE A 190 17.10 -8.46 -7.10
CA PHE A 190 17.93 -9.42 -6.37
C PHE A 190 17.62 -10.87 -6.73
N ALA A 191 16.34 -11.22 -6.85
CA ALA A 191 15.90 -12.57 -7.22
C ALA A 191 16.36 -12.94 -8.64
N VAL A 192 16.11 -12.08 -9.63
CA VAL A 192 16.52 -12.28 -11.03
C VAL A 192 18.04 -12.32 -11.17
N ALA A 193 18.77 -11.39 -10.53
CA ALA A 193 20.23 -11.38 -10.55
C ALA A 193 20.83 -12.68 -9.98
N SER A 194 20.23 -13.22 -8.91
CA SER A 194 20.67 -14.48 -8.30
C SER A 194 20.33 -15.70 -9.17
N LEU A 195 19.23 -15.67 -9.93
CA LEU A 195 18.90 -16.71 -10.91
C LEU A 195 19.89 -16.74 -12.09
N PHE A 196 20.40 -15.58 -12.52
CA PHE A 196 21.43 -15.54 -13.56
C PHE A 196 22.72 -16.25 -13.14
N THR A 197 23.14 -16.10 -11.89
CA THR A 197 24.37 -16.72 -11.37
C THR A 197 24.16 -18.17 -10.90
N GLY A 198 22.91 -18.58 -10.67
CA GLY A 198 22.57 -19.88 -10.07
C GLY A 198 22.98 -20.00 -8.60
N ARG A 199 23.40 -18.90 -7.96
CA ARG A 199 23.87 -18.87 -6.57
C ARG A 199 22.81 -18.23 -5.68
N LEU A 200 21.90 -19.06 -5.15
CA LEU A 200 20.91 -18.66 -4.15
C LEU A 200 21.40 -19.03 -2.76
N ASP A 201 22.38 -18.29 -2.26
CA ASP A 201 22.93 -18.46 -0.92
C ASP A 201 22.10 -17.73 0.15
N THR A 202 22.51 -17.78 1.42
CA THR A 202 21.83 -17.01 2.48
C THR A 202 22.16 -15.52 2.42
N ALA A 203 23.20 -15.12 1.68
CA ALA A 203 23.65 -13.74 1.59
C ALA A 203 22.65 -12.88 0.81
N TRP A 204 22.12 -13.38 -0.32
CA TRP A 204 21.09 -12.64 -1.06
C TRP A 204 19.84 -12.36 -0.21
N ALA A 205 19.41 -13.33 0.60
CA ALA A 205 18.24 -13.17 1.47
C ALA A 205 18.49 -12.09 2.54
N ARG A 206 19.68 -12.09 3.16
CA ARG A 206 20.10 -11.07 4.14
C ARG A 206 20.12 -9.67 3.51
N TRP A 207 20.58 -9.57 2.27
CA TRP A 207 20.65 -8.32 1.54
C TRP A 207 19.30 -7.78 1.08
N SER A 208 18.42 -8.64 0.55
CA SER A 208 17.11 -8.26 0.03
C SER A 208 16.14 -7.83 1.13
N ARG A 209 16.25 -8.45 2.32
CA ARG A 209 15.31 -8.28 3.43
C ARG A 209 15.06 -6.82 3.88
N PRO A 210 16.06 -5.96 4.15
CA PRO A 210 15.79 -4.57 4.51
C PRO A 210 15.07 -3.79 3.39
N TRP A 211 15.37 -4.06 2.12
CA TRP A 211 14.70 -3.43 0.98
C TRP A 211 13.24 -3.86 0.87
N THR A 212 12.97 -5.17 1.02
CA THR A 212 11.60 -5.70 1.05
C THR A 212 10.79 -5.10 2.21
N GLN A 213 11.41 -4.96 3.38
CA GLN A 213 10.76 -4.34 4.55
C GLN A 213 10.43 -2.87 4.30
N ALA A 214 11.34 -2.12 3.70
CA ALA A 214 11.10 -0.72 3.35
C ALA A 214 9.94 -0.57 2.36
N ALA A 215 9.92 -1.37 1.29
CA ALA A 215 8.84 -1.39 0.31
C ALA A 215 7.48 -1.73 0.97
N TRP A 216 7.45 -2.74 1.84
CA TRP A 216 6.24 -3.14 2.55
C TRP A 216 5.75 -2.08 3.54
N VAL A 217 6.65 -1.36 4.22
CA VAL A 217 6.28 -0.24 5.11
C VAL A 217 5.60 0.89 4.32
N PHE A 218 6.21 1.33 3.21
CA PHE A 218 5.62 2.37 2.37
C PHE A 218 4.27 1.94 1.79
N LEU A 219 4.16 0.69 1.32
CA LEU A 219 2.89 0.15 0.84
C LEU A 219 1.82 0.11 1.94
N THR A 220 2.18 -0.29 3.16
CA THR A 220 1.25 -0.34 4.30
C THR A 220 0.73 1.06 4.63
N ILE A 221 1.62 2.07 4.71
CA ILE A 221 1.22 3.45 4.98
C ILE A 221 0.37 4.00 3.82
N GLY A 222 0.75 3.71 2.58
CA GLY A 222 -0.01 4.09 1.39
C GLY A 222 -1.44 3.56 1.44
N ILE A 223 -1.63 2.27 1.70
CA ILE A 223 -2.97 1.65 1.82
C ILE A 223 -3.76 2.26 2.98
N VAL A 224 -3.15 2.43 4.15
CA VAL A 224 -3.80 3.03 5.33
C VAL A 224 -4.29 4.45 5.04
N LEU A 225 -3.43 5.27 4.45
CA LEU A 225 -3.77 6.64 4.11
C LEU A 225 -4.85 6.70 3.02
N GLY A 226 -4.79 5.81 2.02
CA GLY A 226 -5.82 5.73 0.98
C GLY A 226 -7.18 5.33 1.53
N SER A 227 -7.22 4.34 2.43
CA SER A 227 -8.43 3.91 3.13
C SER A 227 -9.01 5.03 4.00
N ALA A 228 -8.15 5.79 4.70
CA ALA A 228 -8.58 6.93 5.51
C ALA A 228 -9.12 8.08 4.64
N TRP A 229 -8.48 8.34 3.50
CA TRP A 229 -8.92 9.35 2.55
C TRP A 229 -10.27 9.00 1.92
N ALA A 230 -10.41 7.78 1.40
CA ALA A 230 -11.67 7.29 0.85
C ALA A 230 -12.85 7.37 1.83
N TYR A 231 -12.56 7.20 3.14
CA TYR A 231 -13.56 7.27 4.20
C TYR A 231 -14.24 8.64 4.33
N TYR A 232 -13.51 9.74 4.15
CA TYR A 232 -14.08 11.08 4.28
C TYR A 232 -14.42 11.74 2.94
N GLU A 233 -13.63 11.51 1.90
CA GLU A 233 -13.77 12.18 0.60
C GLU A 233 -14.99 11.69 -0.19
N LEU A 234 -15.29 10.39 -0.14
CA LEU A 234 -16.33 9.80 -1.00
C LEU A 234 -17.77 9.98 -0.46
N GLY A 235 -17.95 10.61 0.71
CA GLY A 235 -19.28 10.99 1.22
C GLY A 235 -20.20 9.84 1.69
N TRP A 236 -19.75 8.57 1.67
CA TRP A 236 -20.54 7.39 2.07
C TRP A 236 -20.08 6.74 3.39
N GLY A 237 -19.01 7.26 4.00
CA GLY A 237 -18.56 6.85 5.33
C GLY A 237 -18.05 5.40 5.44
N GLY A 238 -17.48 4.82 4.38
CA GLY A 238 -16.84 3.51 4.44
C GLY A 238 -15.37 3.53 4.01
N TRP A 239 -14.61 2.54 4.47
CA TRP A 239 -13.14 2.56 4.45
C TRP A 239 -12.51 1.56 3.47
N TRP A 240 -13.32 0.66 2.88
CA TRP A 240 -12.91 -0.34 1.89
C TRP A 240 -14.13 -0.87 1.13
N PHE A 241 -14.09 -0.88 -0.20
CA PHE A 241 -15.19 -1.29 -1.07
C PHE A 241 -14.93 -2.59 -1.85
N TRP A 242 -13.71 -3.13 -1.78
CA TRP A 242 -13.23 -4.19 -2.67
C TRP A 242 -13.20 -3.75 -4.14
N ASP A 243 -12.96 -2.46 -4.37
CA ASP A 243 -12.81 -1.87 -5.70
C ASP A 243 -11.52 -2.39 -6.37
N PRO A 244 -11.46 -2.53 -7.72
CA PRO A 244 -10.26 -3.01 -8.41
C PRO A 244 -8.96 -2.26 -8.08
N VAL A 245 -9.02 -0.96 -7.81
CA VAL A 245 -7.84 -0.14 -7.45
C VAL A 245 -7.38 -0.47 -6.03
N GLU A 246 -8.32 -0.62 -5.09
CA GLU A 246 -8.03 -1.07 -3.73
C GLU A 246 -7.42 -2.48 -3.74
N ASN A 247 -8.05 -3.41 -4.47
CA ASN A 247 -7.59 -4.79 -4.61
C ASN A 247 -6.20 -4.87 -5.24
N ALA A 248 -5.92 -4.02 -6.24
CA ALA A 248 -4.62 -3.91 -6.88
C ALA A 248 -3.49 -3.58 -5.88
N SER A 249 -3.79 -2.87 -4.79
CA SER A 249 -2.83 -2.56 -3.73
C SER A 249 -2.68 -3.66 -2.68
N LEU A 250 -3.79 -4.35 -2.37
CA LEU A 250 -3.81 -5.42 -1.38
C LEU A 250 -3.05 -6.67 -1.85
N MET A 251 -3.16 -7.03 -3.13
CA MET A 251 -2.49 -8.21 -3.70
C MET A 251 -0.96 -8.23 -3.49
N PRO A 252 -0.19 -7.20 -3.91
CA PRO A 252 1.25 -7.15 -3.64
C PRO A 252 1.57 -7.02 -2.14
N TRP A 253 0.68 -6.44 -1.33
CA TRP A 253 0.87 -6.38 0.12
C TRP A 253 0.81 -7.77 0.77
N LEU A 254 -0.13 -8.62 0.36
CA LEU A 254 -0.24 -10.01 0.83
C LEU A 254 0.98 -10.84 0.40
N ALA A 255 1.36 -10.76 -0.88
CA ALA A 255 2.55 -11.44 -1.40
C ALA A 255 3.85 -10.93 -0.74
N GLY A 256 3.96 -9.62 -0.52
CA GLY A 256 5.07 -8.97 0.18
C GLY A 256 5.17 -9.38 1.65
N THR A 257 4.04 -9.53 2.33
CA THR A 257 3.98 -10.05 3.71
C THR A 257 4.50 -11.49 3.77
N ALA A 258 4.07 -12.34 2.83
CA ALA A 258 4.60 -13.70 2.72
C ALA A 258 6.12 -13.71 2.40
N LEU A 259 6.57 -12.81 1.53
CA LEU A 259 7.98 -12.64 1.17
C LEU A 259 8.84 -12.24 2.37
N MET A 260 8.41 -11.29 3.19
CA MET A 260 9.14 -10.87 4.41
C MET A 260 9.37 -12.05 5.37
N HIS A 261 8.35 -12.88 5.56
CA HIS A 261 8.43 -14.06 6.42
C HIS A 261 9.28 -15.17 5.79
N SER A 262 9.14 -15.40 4.47
CA SER A 262 9.97 -16.35 3.74
C SER A 262 11.46 -15.97 3.78
N LEU A 263 11.78 -14.68 3.59
CA LEU A 263 13.16 -14.16 3.71
C LEU A 263 13.74 -14.40 5.10
N ALA A 264 12.95 -14.27 6.16
CA ALA A 264 13.40 -14.54 7.53
C ALA A 264 13.76 -16.02 7.74
N VAL A 265 13.04 -16.96 7.10
CA VAL A 265 13.37 -18.39 7.13
C VAL A 265 14.61 -18.68 6.29
N THR A 266 14.68 -18.13 5.08
CA THR A 266 15.81 -18.32 4.16
C THR A 266 17.11 -17.80 4.76
N GLU A 267 17.10 -16.61 5.38
CA GLU A 267 18.27 -16.05 6.06
C GLU A 267 18.74 -16.91 7.24
N LYS A 268 17.82 -17.37 8.10
CA LYS A 268 18.18 -18.08 9.34
C LYS A 268 18.49 -19.57 9.15
N ARG A 269 17.87 -20.20 8.16
CA ARG A 269 17.87 -21.67 8.00
C ARG A 269 18.36 -22.13 6.64
N GLY A 270 18.48 -21.24 5.66
CA GLY A 270 18.83 -21.60 4.28
C GLY A 270 17.77 -22.45 3.55
N SER A 271 16.56 -22.57 4.12
CA SER A 271 15.41 -23.28 3.53
C SER A 271 14.55 -22.31 2.69
N PHE A 272 13.54 -22.80 1.97
CA PHE A 272 12.58 -22.00 1.18
C PHE A 272 13.18 -21.06 0.11
N ARG A 273 14.37 -21.35 -0.40
CA ARG A 273 15.03 -20.53 -1.44
C ARG A 273 14.15 -20.34 -2.67
N ALA A 274 13.64 -21.44 -3.22
CA ALA A 274 12.75 -21.44 -4.39
C ALA A 274 11.49 -20.61 -4.15
N TRP A 275 10.82 -20.87 -3.02
CA TRP A 275 9.61 -20.17 -2.62
C TRP A 275 9.85 -18.67 -2.44
N THR A 276 10.96 -18.28 -1.82
CA THR A 276 11.31 -16.87 -1.62
C THR A 276 11.58 -16.14 -2.93
N VAL A 277 12.25 -16.78 -3.89
CA VAL A 277 12.46 -16.23 -5.23
C VAL A 277 11.13 -16.07 -5.96
N LEU A 278 10.27 -17.08 -5.93
CA LEU A 278 8.95 -17.02 -6.55
C LEU A 278 8.13 -15.87 -5.95
N LEU A 279 8.08 -15.73 -4.62
CA LEU A 279 7.39 -14.64 -3.94
C LEU A 279 7.94 -13.25 -4.31
N ALA A 280 9.26 -13.11 -4.49
CA ALA A 280 9.86 -11.86 -4.94
C ALA A 280 9.45 -11.50 -6.37
N ILE A 281 9.36 -12.50 -7.25
CA ILE A 281 8.83 -12.33 -8.61
C ILE A 281 7.36 -11.93 -8.53
N THR A 282 6.52 -12.72 -7.85
CA THR A 282 5.08 -12.49 -7.71
C THR A 282 4.77 -11.11 -7.13
N ALA A 283 5.46 -10.65 -6.08
CA ALA A 283 5.17 -9.36 -5.45
C ALA A 283 5.31 -8.20 -6.44
N PHE A 284 6.43 -8.13 -7.18
CA PHE A 284 6.63 -7.08 -8.18
C PHE A 284 5.74 -7.26 -9.42
N SER A 285 5.51 -8.51 -9.85
CA SER A 285 4.54 -8.84 -10.90
C SER A 285 3.13 -8.32 -10.59
N LEU A 286 2.67 -8.46 -9.35
CA LEU A 286 1.38 -7.94 -8.91
C LEU A 286 1.35 -6.40 -8.87
N CYS A 287 2.46 -5.74 -8.56
CA CYS A 287 2.57 -4.29 -8.69
C CYS A 287 2.37 -3.83 -10.14
N LEU A 288 3.01 -4.50 -11.11
CA LEU A 288 2.83 -4.21 -12.55
C LEU A 288 1.42 -4.52 -13.03
N LEU A 289 0.84 -5.63 -12.57
CA LEU A 289 -0.56 -5.96 -12.84
C LEU A 289 -1.49 -4.87 -12.29
N GLY A 290 -1.23 -4.38 -11.08
CA GLY A 290 -1.96 -3.26 -10.51
C GLY A 290 -1.90 -2.02 -11.41
N THR A 291 -0.71 -1.65 -11.91
CA THR A 291 -0.57 -0.55 -12.88
C THR A 291 -1.43 -0.77 -14.12
N PHE A 292 -1.46 -1.99 -14.67
CA PHE A 292 -2.32 -2.33 -15.81
C PHE A 292 -3.80 -2.18 -15.46
N LEU A 293 -4.27 -2.72 -14.34
CA LEU A 293 -5.68 -2.70 -13.95
C LEU A 293 -6.20 -1.27 -13.76
N VAL A 294 -5.40 -0.40 -13.13
CA VAL A 294 -5.80 0.98 -12.83
C VAL A 294 -5.75 1.89 -14.07
N ARG A 295 -4.88 1.61 -15.05
CA ARG A 295 -4.56 2.55 -16.14
C ARG A 295 -5.11 2.15 -17.51
N SER A 296 -5.44 0.87 -17.71
CA SER A 296 -5.90 0.36 -19.01
C SER A 296 -7.34 0.72 -19.36
N GLY A 297 -8.16 1.15 -18.39
CA GLY A 297 -9.60 1.39 -18.60
C GLY A 297 -10.43 0.12 -18.76
N VAL A 298 -9.82 -1.04 -18.50
CA VAL A 298 -10.44 -2.34 -18.70
C VAL A 298 -11.47 -2.68 -17.62
N LEU A 299 -11.28 -2.14 -16.41
CA LEU A 299 -12.20 -2.25 -15.28
C LEU A 299 -12.78 -0.87 -14.95
N VAL A 300 -14.04 -0.84 -14.56
CA VAL A 300 -14.68 0.35 -13.98
C VAL A 300 -14.27 0.44 -12.52
N SER A 301 -13.82 1.61 -12.07
CA SER A 301 -13.44 1.87 -10.69
C SER A 301 -13.72 3.32 -10.34
N VAL A 302 -14.18 3.55 -9.11
CA VAL A 302 -14.40 4.90 -8.56
C VAL A 302 -13.08 5.62 -8.25
N HIS A 303 -11.98 4.89 -8.17
CA HIS A 303 -10.64 5.39 -7.90
C HIS A 303 -9.77 5.50 -9.18
N ALA A 304 -10.35 5.25 -10.36
CA ALA A 304 -9.65 5.36 -11.63
C ALA A 304 -9.95 6.72 -12.28
N PHE A 305 -9.03 7.67 -12.11
CA PHE A 305 -9.19 9.04 -12.62
C PHE A 305 -8.64 9.25 -14.04
N ALA A 306 -7.95 8.25 -14.58
CA ALA A 306 -7.39 8.33 -15.91
C ALA A 306 -7.33 6.93 -16.52
N SER A 307 -7.87 6.75 -17.73
CA SER A 307 -7.87 5.48 -18.48
C SER A 307 -7.62 5.70 -19.98
N ASP A 308 -6.73 4.92 -20.58
CA ASP A 308 -6.47 4.95 -22.03
C ASP A 308 -6.15 3.52 -22.54
N PRO A 309 -6.97 2.94 -23.43
CA PRO A 309 -6.75 1.59 -23.98
C PRO A 309 -5.40 1.41 -24.69
N ALA A 310 -4.91 2.43 -25.41
CA ALA A 310 -3.64 2.35 -26.13
C ALA A 310 -2.46 2.21 -25.15
N ARG A 311 -2.50 2.96 -24.05
CA ARG A 311 -1.54 2.86 -22.94
C ARG A 311 -1.63 1.51 -22.23
N GLY A 312 -2.86 1.00 -22.05
CA GLY A 312 -3.11 -0.32 -21.50
C GLY A 312 -2.40 -1.45 -22.26
N MET A 313 -2.39 -1.38 -23.60
CA MET A 313 -1.70 -2.37 -24.44
C MET A 313 -0.17 -2.37 -24.25
N PHE A 314 0.44 -1.19 -24.10
CA PHE A 314 1.87 -1.10 -23.82
C PHE A 314 2.22 -1.73 -22.47
N ILE A 315 1.45 -1.41 -21.43
CA ILE A 315 1.64 -1.99 -20.09
C ILE A 315 1.44 -3.52 -20.12
N LEU A 316 0.45 -4.01 -20.89
CA LEU A 316 0.24 -5.44 -21.08
C LEU A 316 1.46 -6.12 -21.73
N ALA A 317 2.03 -5.53 -22.78
CA ALA A 317 3.25 -6.04 -23.42
C ALA A 317 4.43 -6.06 -22.42
N LEU A 318 4.59 -5.00 -21.64
CA LEU A 318 5.59 -4.92 -20.57
C LEU A 318 5.38 -6.03 -19.52
N LEU A 319 4.13 -6.26 -19.14
CA LEU A 319 3.74 -7.29 -18.18
C LEU A 319 4.09 -8.69 -18.69
N VAL A 320 3.79 -9.00 -19.96
CA VAL A 320 4.19 -10.26 -20.60
C VAL A 320 5.71 -10.43 -20.61
N ILE A 321 6.46 -9.39 -20.97
CA ILE A 321 7.93 -9.46 -21.03
C ILE A 321 8.54 -9.66 -19.65
N VAL A 322 8.15 -8.86 -18.66
CA VAL A 322 8.76 -8.88 -17.32
C VAL A 322 8.31 -10.10 -16.52
N ILE A 323 7.00 -10.37 -16.48
CA ILE A 323 6.46 -11.52 -15.74
C ILE A 323 6.81 -12.82 -16.47
N GLY A 324 6.51 -12.91 -17.76
CA GLY A 324 6.81 -14.11 -18.57
C GLY A 324 8.30 -14.42 -18.59
N GLY A 325 9.15 -13.41 -18.81
CA GLY A 325 10.61 -13.57 -18.81
C GLY A 325 11.17 -14.02 -17.46
N SER A 326 10.71 -13.43 -16.35
CA SER A 326 11.18 -13.81 -15.01
C SER A 326 10.67 -15.19 -14.56
N LEU A 327 9.42 -15.55 -14.85
CA LEU A 327 8.88 -16.89 -14.57
C LEU A 327 9.52 -17.96 -15.44
N LEU A 328 9.78 -17.68 -16.72
CA LEU A 328 10.52 -18.58 -17.61
C LEU A 328 11.95 -18.79 -17.08
N LEU A 329 12.64 -17.73 -16.70
CA LEU A 329 13.97 -17.83 -16.09
C LEU A 329 13.94 -18.68 -14.82
N TYR A 330 12.93 -18.46 -13.96
CA TYR A 330 12.72 -19.27 -12.76
C TYR A 330 12.46 -20.75 -13.10
N ALA A 331 11.63 -21.05 -14.10
CA ALA A 331 11.33 -22.43 -14.52
C ALA A 331 12.58 -23.13 -15.06
N VAL A 332 13.35 -22.46 -15.93
CA VAL A 332 14.58 -23.01 -16.54
C VAL A 332 15.67 -23.21 -15.48
N LYS A 333 15.83 -22.27 -14.54
CA LYS A 333 16.85 -22.35 -13.49
C LYS A 333 16.39 -23.09 -12.23
N GLY A 334 15.12 -23.46 -12.14
CA GLY A 334 14.48 -24.01 -10.93
C GLY A 334 15.15 -25.26 -10.36
N GLY A 335 15.75 -26.09 -11.23
CA GLY A 335 16.53 -27.26 -10.81
C GLY A 335 17.72 -26.94 -9.90
N SER A 336 18.36 -25.78 -10.10
CA SER A 336 19.48 -25.29 -9.27
C SER A 336 19.03 -24.71 -7.92
N VAL A 337 17.72 -24.52 -7.73
CA VAL A 337 17.14 -23.84 -6.56
C VAL A 337 16.56 -24.81 -5.53
N ARG A 338 16.47 -26.10 -5.86
CA ARG A 338 15.88 -27.13 -5.01
C ARG A 338 16.75 -27.40 -3.79
N ALA A 339 16.34 -26.90 -2.63
CA ALA A 339 16.89 -27.32 -1.35
C ALA A 339 16.09 -28.53 -0.83
N ARG A 340 16.75 -29.68 -0.62
CA ARG A 340 16.18 -30.79 0.17
C ARG A 340 16.31 -30.43 1.64
N VAL A 341 15.20 -29.98 2.26
CA VAL A 341 15.14 -29.82 3.71
C VAL A 341 13.84 -30.47 4.19
N GLY A 342 13.96 -31.52 4.99
CA GLY A 342 12.83 -32.07 5.74
C GLY A 342 12.52 -31.16 6.92
N ASN A 343 11.36 -30.52 6.91
CA ASN A 343 10.87 -29.76 8.05
C ASN A 343 9.98 -30.67 8.90
N ALA A 344 10.16 -30.66 10.23
CA ALA A 344 9.20 -31.32 11.11
C ALA A 344 7.86 -30.58 11.06
N LEU A 345 6.75 -31.31 11.13
CA LEU A 345 5.40 -30.71 11.11
C LEU A 345 5.22 -29.67 12.22
N TRP A 346 5.70 -29.97 13.43
CA TRP A 346 5.66 -29.06 14.57
C TRP A 346 6.97 -28.27 14.70
N SER A 347 7.13 -27.27 13.84
CA SER A 347 8.30 -26.38 13.81
C SER A 347 7.91 -24.99 13.34
N ARG A 348 8.65 -23.96 13.78
CA ARG A 348 8.40 -22.57 13.34
C ARG A 348 8.44 -22.44 11.82
N GLU A 349 9.31 -23.19 11.15
CA GLU A 349 9.38 -23.24 9.68
C GLU A 349 8.05 -23.67 9.05
N SER A 350 7.40 -24.70 9.60
CA SER A 350 6.12 -25.22 9.10
C SER A 350 4.95 -24.26 9.34
N PHE A 351 4.89 -23.60 10.51
CA PHE A 351 3.89 -22.57 10.79
C PHE A 351 4.04 -21.35 9.86
N LEU A 352 5.28 -20.89 9.63
CA LEU A 352 5.55 -19.81 8.69
C LEU A 352 5.20 -20.18 7.25
N LEU A 353 5.46 -21.43 6.85
CA LEU A 353 5.04 -21.92 5.53
C LEU A 353 3.51 -21.98 5.42
N GLY A 354 2.81 -22.50 6.42
CA GLY A 354 1.35 -22.55 6.45
C GLY A 354 0.72 -21.15 6.31
N ASN A 355 1.23 -20.18 7.07
CA ASN A 355 0.81 -18.78 6.93
C ASN A 355 1.11 -18.20 5.54
N ASN A 356 2.29 -18.49 4.98
CA ASN A 356 2.61 -18.06 3.62
C ASN A 356 1.65 -18.64 2.58
N ILE A 357 1.28 -19.91 2.71
CA ILE A 357 0.30 -20.55 1.83
C ILE A 357 -1.05 -19.83 1.95
N LEU A 358 -1.55 -19.61 3.17
CA LEU A 358 -2.82 -18.91 3.38
C LEU A 358 -2.81 -17.47 2.85
N LEU A 359 -1.71 -16.73 3.02
CA LEU A 359 -1.56 -15.38 2.45
C LEU A 359 -1.60 -15.40 0.93
N ILE A 360 -0.95 -16.37 0.29
CA ILE A 360 -0.98 -16.52 -1.17
C ILE A 360 -2.36 -17.00 -1.65
N THR A 361 -3.03 -17.89 -0.92
CA THR A 361 -4.41 -18.27 -1.20
C THR A 361 -5.35 -17.07 -1.11
N ALA A 362 -5.22 -16.23 -0.08
CA ALA A 362 -6.00 -15.01 0.05
C ALA A 362 -5.72 -14.03 -1.10
N MET A 363 -4.45 -13.86 -1.48
CA MET A 363 -4.07 -13.08 -2.65
C MET A 363 -4.70 -13.63 -3.94
N LEU A 364 -4.69 -14.94 -4.14
CA LEU A 364 -5.32 -15.59 -5.30
C LEU A 364 -6.84 -15.39 -5.32
N VAL A 365 -7.52 -15.43 -4.18
CA VAL A 365 -8.96 -15.10 -4.10
C VAL A 365 -9.21 -13.66 -4.56
N VAL A 366 -8.41 -12.70 -4.09
CA VAL A 366 -8.54 -11.29 -4.51
C VAL A 366 -8.25 -11.13 -6.00
N LEU A 367 -7.19 -11.77 -6.49
CA LEU A 367 -6.80 -11.76 -7.91
C LEU A 367 -7.90 -12.35 -8.79
N LEU A 368 -8.41 -13.53 -8.46
CA LEU A 368 -9.45 -14.19 -9.23
C LEU A 368 -10.75 -13.39 -9.19
N GLY A 369 -11.19 -12.92 -8.02
CA GLY A 369 -12.39 -12.10 -7.90
C GLY A 369 -12.30 -10.80 -8.71
N THR A 370 -11.11 -10.19 -8.80
CA THR A 370 -10.87 -8.96 -9.56
C THR A 370 -10.79 -9.21 -11.07
N LEU A 371 -10.18 -10.31 -11.50
CA LEU A 371 -9.98 -10.63 -12.92
C LEU A 371 -11.14 -11.39 -13.56
N LEU A 372 -11.99 -12.05 -12.79
CA LEU A 372 -13.09 -12.86 -13.32
C LEU A 372 -14.07 -12.05 -14.20
N PRO A 373 -14.51 -10.83 -13.81
CA PRO A 373 -15.29 -9.96 -14.68
C PRO A 373 -14.63 -9.68 -16.03
N LEU A 374 -13.32 -9.46 -16.03
CA LEU A 374 -12.55 -9.19 -17.25
C LEU A 374 -12.50 -10.43 -18.16
N VAL A 375 -12.21 -11.60 -17.59
CA VAL A 375 -12.17 -12.85 -18.37
C VAL A 375 -13.54 -13.16 -18.99
N HIS A 376 -14.62 -13.01 -18.22
CA HIS A 376 -15.98 -13.26 -18.70
C HIS A 376 -16.37 -12.34 -19.86
N LYS A 377 -16.03 -11.04 -19.75
CA LYS A 377 -16.22 -10.06 -20.81
C LYS A 377 -15.38 -10.40 -22.04
N GLY A 378 -14.11 -10.78 -21.85
CA GLY A 378 -13.19 -11.14 -22.94
C GLY A 378 -13.58 -12.41 -23.70
N LEU A 379 -14.25 -13.36 -23.04
CA LEU A 379 -14.78 -14.57 -23.66
C LEU A 379 -16.15 -14.38 -24.33
N GLY A 380 -16.72 -13.17 -24.29
CA GLY A 380 -18.04 -12.89 -24.86
C GLY A 380 -19.21 -13.50 -24.06
N LEU A 381 -18.97 -13.92 -22.81
CA LEU A 381 -19.99 -14.54 -21.95
C LEU A 381 -20.92 -13.50 -21.29
N GLY A 382 -20.62 -12.21 -21.43
CA GLY A 382 -21.37 -11.08 -20.83
C GLY A 382 -20.55 -10.35 -19.76
N SER A 383 -21.14 -9.36 -19.09
CA SER A 383 -20.53 -8.68 -17.94
C SER A 383 -21.08 -9.25 -16.64
N ILE A 384 -20.18 -9.65 -15.74
CA ILE A 384 -20.51 -10.00 -14.35
C ILE A 384 -19.85 -8.99 -13.42
N SER A 385 -20.41 -8.82 -12.22
CA SER A 385 -19.80 -8.02 -11.16
C SER A 385 -19.58 -8.88 -9.93
N VAL A 386 -18.39 -8.80 -9.35
CA VAL A 386 -18.03 -9.50 -8.11
C VAL A 386 -17.94 -8.44 -7.01
N GLY A 387 -18.95 -8.40 -6.14
CA GLY A 387 -19.04 -7.41 -5.07
C GLY A 387 -18.46 -7.87 -3.72
N ALA A 388 -18.50 -6.97 -2.74
CA ALA A 388 -18.02 -7.18 -1.38
C ALA A 388 -18.46 -8.48 -0.69
N PRO A 389 -19.70 -9.02 -0.86
CA PRO A 389 -20.10 -10.26 -0.21
C PRO A 389 -19.20 -11.47 -0.56
N PHE A 390 -18.77 -11.59 -1.82
CA PHE A 390 -17.87 -12.66 -2.26
C PHE A 390 -16.53 -12.60 -1.52
N PHE A 391 -15.92 -11.41 -1.49
CA PHE A 391 -14.63 -11.21 -0.84
C PHE A 391 -14.73 -11.37 0.67
N ASN A 392 -15.74 -10.78 1.30
CA ASN A 392 -15.92 -10.86 2.76
C ASN A 392 -16.04 -12.31 3.26
N VAL A 393 -16.82 -13.15 2.57
CA VAL A 393 -17.01 -14.55 2.97
C VAL A 393 -15.71 -15.34 2.83
N LEU A 394 -15.09 -15.32 1.64
CA LEU A 394 -13.89 -16.12 1.39
C LEU A 394 -12.68 -15.61 2.18
N PHE A 395 -12.50 -14.29 2.25
CA PHE A 395 -11.38 -13.71 2.99
C PHE A 395 -11.51 -13.98 4.49
N SER A 396 -12.70 -13.81 5.08
CA SER A 396 -12.91 -14.13 6.50
C SER A 396 -12.66 -15.61 6.80
N ALA A 397 -13.12 -16.51 5.92
CA ALA A 397 -12.89 -17.95 6.06
C ALA A 397 -11.40 -18.32 6.03
N LEU A 398 -10.60 -17.62 5.21
CA LEU A 398 -9.14 -17.82 5.14
C LEU A 398 -8.38 -17.15 6.29
N MET A 399 -8.86 -16.00 6.78
CA MET A 399 -8.21 -15.28 7.88
C MET A 399 -8.31 -16.01 9.22
N ALA A 400 -9.36 -16.81 9.45
CA ALA A 400 -9.51 -17.59 10.68
C ALA A 400 -8.37 -18.59 10.91
N PRO A 401 -8.05 -19.55 10.00
CA PRO A 401 -6.91 -20.44 10.16
C PRO A 401 -5.58 -19.69 10.12
N PHE A 402 -5.48 -18.58 9.39
CA PHE A 402 -4.29 -17.74 9.37
C PHE A 402 -4.00 -17.12 10.75
N ALA A 403 -5.00 -16.54 11.40
CA ALA A 403 -4.88 -15.98 12.75
C ALA A 403 -4.44 -17.04 13.77
N LEU A 404 -5.00 -18.26 13.67
CA LEU A 404 -4.61 -19.38 14.53
C LEU A 404 -3.12 -19.71 14.41
N LEU A 405 -2.64 -19.92 13.18
CA LEU A 405 -1.24 -20.23 12.90
C LEU A 405 -0.31 -19.06 13.23
N LEU A 406 -0.73 -17.82 12.96
CA LEU A 406 0.02 -16.60 13.28
C LEU A 406 0.23 -16.43 14.78
N GLY A 407 -0.78 -16.70 15.61
CA GLY A 407 -0.62 -16.63 17.06
C GLY A 407 0.32 -17.70 17.62
N VAL A 408 0.23 -18.94 17.12
CA VAL A 408 1.03 -20.07 17.64
C VAL A 408 2.48 -20.05 17.15
N GLY A 409 2.71 -19.69 15.88
CA GLY A 409 4.01 -19.77 15.21
C GLY A 409 5.19 -19.12 15.97
N PRO A 410 5.06 -17.90 16.51
CA PRO A 410 6.11 -17.23 17.28
C PRO A 410 6.52 -17.96 18.56
N LEU A 411 5.63 -18.75 19.17
CA LEU A 411 5.90 -19.52 20.39
C LEU A 411 6.65 -20.83 20.11
N VAL A 412 6.47 -21.40 18.92
CA VAL A 412 7.09 -22.68 18.52
C VAL A 412 8.57 -22.48 18.18
N ARG A 413 9.43 -23.42 18.57
CA ARG A 413 10.88 -23.38 18.27
C ARG A 413 11.21 -23.77 16.81
N TRP A 414 12.40 -23.36 16.35
CA TRP A 414 12.92 -23.77 15.04
C TRP A 414 13.27 -25.26 15.02
N ARG A 415 13.27 -25.89 13.82
CA ARG A 415 13.52 -27.33 13.56
C ARG A 415 12.45 -28.28 14.09
N ARG A 416 12.25 -28.31 15.40
CA ARG A 416 11.30 -29.22 16.07
C ARG A 416 10.96 -28.66 17.45
N ASP A 417 9.69 -28.77 17.82
CA ASP A 417 9.22 -28.54 19.18
C ASP A 417 8.24 -29.65 19.60
N GLU A 418 7.84 -29.67 20.86
CA GLU A 418 6.88 -30.64 21.39
C GLU A 418 5.54 -29.94 21.72
N PRO A 419 4.41 -30.36 21.12
CA PRO A 419 3.10 -29.76 21.36
C PRO A 419 2.69 -29.79 22.84
N GLN A 420 3.07 -30.86 23.57
CA GLN A 420 2.68 -31.04 24.98
C GLN A 420 3.17 -29.90 25.88
N LYS A 421 4.33 -29.29 25.56
CA LYS A 421 4.93 -28.20 26.35
C LYS A 421 4.10 -26.91 26.29
N LEU A 422 3.42 -26.66 25.17
CA LEU A 422 2.60 -25.47 24.98
C LEU A 422 1.12 -25.69 25.35
N ARG A 423 0.66 -26.93 25.52
CA ARG A 423 -0.77 -27.27 25.70
C ARG A 423 -1.46 -26.43 26.78
N ARG A 424 -0.91 -26.37 28.00
CA ARG A 424 -1.52 -25.61 29.11
C ARG A 424 -1.61 -24.11 28.80
N ARG A 425 -0.55 -23.55 28.19
CA ARG A 425 -0.48 -22.14 27.79
C ARG A 425 -1.50 -21.81 26.70
N LEU A 426 -1.62 -22.68 25.68
CA LEU A 426 -2.58 -22.52 24.59
C LEU A 426 -4.03 -22.67 25.06
N LEU A 427 -4.31 -23.60 25.97
CA LEU A 427 -5.64 -23.74 26.58
C LEU A 427 -6.02 -22.51 27.40
N ALA A 428 -5.09 -21.97 28.20
CA ALA A 428 -5.34 -20.73 28.93
C ALA A 428 -5.62 -19.56 27.97
N ALA A 429 -4.81 -19.40 26.91
CA ALA A 429 -5.03 -18.39 25.89
C ALA A 429 -6.37 -18.57 25.16
N LEU A 430 -6.78 -19.82 24.89
CA LEU A 430 -8.07 -20.12 24.29
C LEU A 430 -9.24 -19.68 25.19
N VAL A 431 -9.18 -20.00 26.48
CA VAL A 431 -10.22 -19.58 27.45
C VAL A 431 -10.29 -18.06 27.54
N VAL A 432 -9.15 -17.37 27.64
CA VAL A 432 -9.10 -15.90 27.65
C VAL A 432 -9.66 -15.32 26.36
N THR A 433 -9.34 -15.91 25.21
CA THR A 433 -9.84 -15.47 23.90
C THR A 433 -11.34 -15.63 23.79
N LEU A 434 -11.89 -16.79 24.18
CA LEU A 434 -13.33 -17.05 24.18
C LEU A 434 -14.07 -16.11 25.13
N ALA A 435 -13.56 -15.95 26.36
CA ALA A 435 -14.17 -15.05 27.33
C ALA A 435 -14.14 -13.59 26.86
N ALA A 436 -12.98 -13.08 26.45
CA ALA A 436 -12.84 -11.69 26.02
C ALA A 436 -13.64 -11.37 24.74
N SER A 437 -13.69 -12.29 23.78
CA SER A 437 -14.46 -12.10 22.54
C SER A 437 -15.97 -12.03 22.75
N LEU A 438 -16.50 -12.59 23.84
CA LEU A 438 -17.90 -12.48 24.24
C LEU A 438 -18.17 -11.31 25.19
N ILE A 439 -17.29 -11.09 26.17
CA ILE A 439 -17.44 -10.06 27.20
C ILE A 439 -17.28 -8.66 26.60
N LEU A 440 -16.32 -8.44 25.69
CA LEU A 440 -16.06 -7.11 25.15
C LEU A 440 -17.26 -6.53 24.37
N PRO A 441 -17.88 -7.24 23.40
CA PRO A 441 -19.09 -6.74 22.76
C PRO A 441 -20.25 -6.56 23.74
N TRP A 442 -20.40 -7.46 24.71
CA TRP A 442 -21.45 -7.37 25.72
C TRP A 442 -21.33 -6.12 26.62
N LEU A 443 -20.11 -5.70 26.95
CA LEU A 443 -19.86 -4.49 27.73
C LEU A 443 -19.96 -3.20 26.92
N LEU A 444 -19.58 -3.25 25.64
CA LEU A 444 -19.39 -2.05 24.81
C LEU A 444 -20.57 -1.75 23.89
N GLN A 445 -21.48 -2.70 23.65
CA GLN A 445 -22.55 -2.59 22.65
C GLN A 445 -23.86 -3.22 23.17
N ASP A 446 -24.98 -2.77 22.61
CA ASP A 446 -26.33 -3.20 23.02
C ASP A 446 -26.65 -4.66 22.63
N SER A 447 -25.91 -5.24 21.69
CA SER A 447 -26.12 -6.61 21.22
C SER A 447 -24.81 -7.30 20.84
N VAL A 448 -24.73 -8.61 21.00
CA VAL A 448 -23.56 -9.41 20.60
C VAL A 448 -23.77 -9.97 19.19
N LYS A 449 -22.96 -9.53 18.22
CA LYS A 449 -23.02 -10.02 16.83
C LYS A 449 -21.98 -11.11 16.60
N ALA A 450 -22.38 -12.23 15.98
CA ALA A 450 -21.52 -13.40 15.78
C ALA A 450 -20.23 -13.08 15.00
N MET A 451 -20.31 -12.25 13.95
CA MET A 451 -19.14 -11.84 13.16
C MET A 451 -18.17 -10.96 13.95
N THR A 452 -18.65 -10.14 14.89
CA THR A 452 -17.77 -9.41 15.80
C THR A 452 -17.04 -10.36 16.73
N VAL A 453 -17.74 -11.35 17.30
CA VAL A 453 -17.13 -12.37 18.16
C VAL A 453 -16.05 -13.12 17.38
N ALA A 454 -16.32 -13.56 16.15
CA ALA A 454 -15.34 -14.22 15.30
C ALA A 454 -14.11 -13.32 15.02
N GLY A 455 -14.32 -12.05 14.68
CA GLY A 455 -13.24 -11.07 14.52
C GLY A 455 -12.40 -10.89 15.77
N LEU A 456 -13.04 -10.77 16.93
CA LEU A 456 -12.38 -10.66 18.23
C LEU A 456 -11.65 -11.94 18.63
N MET A 457 -12.19 -13.11 18.33
CA MET A 457 -11.49 -14.38 18.55
C MET A 457 -10.16 -14.39 17.80
N MET A 458 -10.14 -13.96 16.54
CA MET A 458 -8.89 -13.84 15.76
C MET A 458 -7.94 -12.81 16.39
N ALA A 459 -8.42 -11.59 16.67
CA ALA A 459 -7.58 -10.51 17.17
C ALA A 459 -7.02 -10.77 18.58
N VAL A 460 -7.87 -11.19 19.52
CA VAL A 460 -7.47 -11.47 20.90
C VAL A 460 -6.54 -12.67 20.95
N TRP A 461 -6.77 -13.72 20.13
CA TRP A 461 -5.86 -14.85 20.03
C TRP A 461 -4.45 -14.41 19.63
N VAL A 462 -4.35 -13.61 18.57
CA VAL A 462 -3.07 -13.07 18.08
C VAL A 462 -2.44 -12.17 19.13
N LEU A 463 -3.21 -11.27 19.75
CA LEU A 463 -2.73 -10.35 20.77
C LEU A 463 -2.17 -11.09 21.98
N VAL A 464 -2.96 -11.98 22.59
CA VAL A 464 -2.59 -12.72 23.79
C VAL A 464 -1.33 -13.56 23.55
N LEU A 465 -1.28 -14.33 22.45
CA LEU A 465 -0.12 -15.18 22.17
C LEU A 465 1.13 -14.38 21.80
N THR A 466 0.99 -13.24 21.13
CA THR A 466 2.10 -12.32 20.84
C THR A 466 2.65 -11.70 22.12
N LEU A 467 1.77 -11.27 23.05
CA LEU A 467 2.18 -10.75 24.36
C LEU A 467 2.81 -11.85 25.23
N MET A 468 2.30 -13.07 25.19
CA MET A 468 2.92 -14.21 25.87
C MET A 468 4.33 -14.48 25.34
N GLU A 469 4.53 -14.42 24.02
CA GLU A 469 5.87 -14.57 23.41
C GLU A 469 6.80 -13.44 23.85
N LEU A 470 6.31 -12.19 23.87
CA LEU A 470 7.08 -11.03 24.33
C LEU A 470 7.54 -11.20 25.79
N ILE A 471 6.63 -11.62 26.67
CA ILE A 471 6.90 -11.85 28.09
C ILE A 471 7.92 -12.99 28.28
N ASP A 472 7.76 -14.11 27.57
CA ASP A 472 8.68 -15.26 27.64
C ASP A 472 10.10 -14.85 27.19
N ARG A 473 10.20 -14.04 26.12
CA ARG A 473 11.48 -13.49 25.64
C ARG A 473 12.12 -12.51 26.62
N ALA A 474 11.33 -11.60 27.18
CA ALA A 474 11.81 -10.59 28.12
C ALA A 474 12.30 -11.24 29.43
N THR A 475 11.57 -12.26 29.92
CA THR A 475 11.85 -12.92 31.19
C THR A 475 12.88 -14.04 31.12
N HIS A 476 13.34 -14.42 29.91
CA HIS A 476 14.29 -15.52 29.73
C HIS A 476 15.64 -15.32 30.45
N ARG A 477 16.12 -14.08 30.60
CA ARG A 477 17.41 -13.78 31.28
C ARG A 477 17.33 -12.68 32.33
N TYR A 478 16.25 -11.92 32.38
CA TYR A 478 16.12 -10.74 33.22
C TYR A 478 14.72 -10.67 33.84
N SER A 479 14.54 -9.85 34.88
CA SER A 479 13.20 -9.42 35.31
C SER A 479 12.45 -8.74 34.17
N LEU A 480 11.12 -8.87 34.11
CA LEU A 480 10.27 -8.38 33.01
C LEU A 480 10.66 -6.98 32.50
N TRP A 481 10.69 -5.98 33.39
CA TRP A 481 10.99 -4.59 33.02
C TRP A 481 12.37 -4.44 32.38
N ARG A 482 13.42 -4.93 33.04
CA ARG A 482 14.79 -4.91 32.47
C ARG A 482 14.89 -5.72 31.17
N GLY A 483 14.13 -6.82 31.07
CA GLY A 483 14.05 -7.65 29.88
C GLY A 483 13.49 -6.91 28.67
N LEU A 484 12.37 -6.19 28.85
CA LEU A 484 11.72 -5.40 27.80
C LEU A 484 12.65 -4.36 27.16
N TRP A 485 13.45 -3.67 27.97
CA TRP A 485 14.47 -2.71 27.50
C TRP A 485 15.66 -3.36 26.79
N LYS A 486 15.89 -4.67 26.98
CA LYS A 486 17.00 -5.42 26.37
C LYS A 486 16.59 -6.18 25.11
N LEU A 487 15.32 -6.19 24.73
CA LEU A 487 14.86 -6.82 23.50
C LEU A 487 15.42 -6.10 22.26
N SER A 488 15.69 -6.87 21.20
CA SER A 488 16.18 -6.29 19.95
C SER A 488 15.07 -5.54 19.21
N ARG A 489 15.48 -4.63 18.32
CA ARG A 489 14.53 -3.88 17.48
C ARG A 489 13.73 -4.82 16.57
N SER A 490 14.33 -5.89 16.05
CA SER A 490 13.60 -6.90 15.29
C SER A 490 12.58 -7.69 16.13
N GLN A 491 12.76 -7.79 17.45
CA GLN A 491 11.76 -8.43 18.33
C GLN A 491 10.57 -7.50 18.51
N TRP A 492 10.83 -6.25 18.91
CA TRP A 492 9.78 -5.22 18.99
C TRP A 492 9.08 -5.02 17.65
N GLY A 493 9.81 -5.09 16.54
CA GLY A 493 9.25 -4.97 15.21
C GLY A 493 8.25 -6.07 14.86
N MET A 494 8.55 -7.32 15.24
CA MET A 494 7.61 -8.43 15.08
C MET A 494 6.38 -8.26 15.98
N THR A 495 6.59 -7.91 17.26
CA THR A 495 5.51 -7.68 18.22
C THR A 495 4.56 -6.58 17.75
N LEU A 496 5.08 -5.40 17.37
CA LEU A 496 4.25 -4.28 16.89
C LEU A 496 3.55 -4.62 15.57
N GLY A 497 4.18 -5.40 14.68
CA GLY A 497 3.56 -5.91 13.47
C GLY A 497 2.31 -6.75 13.77
N HIS A 498 2.43 -7.74 14.64
CA HIS A 498 1.32 -8.63 14.95
C HIS A 498 0.25 -7.97 15.83
N VAL A 499 0.64 -7.13 16.80
CA VAL A 499 -0.30 -6.33 17.60
C VAL A 499 -1.05 -5.35 16.71
N GLY A 500 -0.37 -4.71 15.75
CA GLY A 500 -0.98 -3.82 14.78
C GLY A 500 -2.07 -4.52 13.96
N LEU A 501 -1.79 -5.73 13.46
CA LEU A 501 -2.80 -6.55 12.78
C LEU A 501 -4.01 -6.85 13.69
N ALA A 502 -3.78 -7.22 14.95
CA ALA A 502 -4.87 -7.46 15.90
C ALA A 502 -5.73 -6.20 16.13
N VAL A 503 -5.10 -5.03 16.28
CA VAL A 503 -5.80 -3.74 16.42
C VAL A 503 -6.63 -3.41 15.17
N THR A 504 -6.08 -3.65 13.97
CA THR A 504 -6.83 -3.47 12.72
C THR A 504 -8.05 -4.40 12.66
N VAL A 505 -7.90 -5.68 13.01
CA VAL A 505 -9.01 -6.64 13.00
C VAL A 505 -10.10 -6.26 14.01
N ILE A 506 -9.75 -5.72 15.18
CA ILE A 506 -10.72 -5.18 16.14
C ILE A 506 -11.50 -4.02 15.51
N GLY A 507 -10.80 -3.07 14.89
CA GLY A 507 -11.43 -1.94 14.19
C GLY A 507 -12.41 -2.38 13.12
N ILE A 508 -12.03 -3.36 12.29
CA ILE A 508 -12.91 -3.95 11.26
C ILE A 508 -14.13 -4.62 11.91
N ALA A 509 -13.92 -5.46 12.93
CA ALA A 509 -14.97 -6.24 13.57
C ALA A 509 -16.04 -5.36 14.23
N PHE A 510 -15.65 -4.24 14.85
CA PHE A 510 -16.62 -3.30 15.42
C PHE A 510 -17.23 -2.39 14.35
N SER A 511 -16.42 -1.77 13.49
CA SER A 511 -16.90 -0.82 12.49
C SER A 511 -17.90 -1.47 11.52
N GLN A 512 -17.61 -2.65 10.97
CA GLN A 512 -18.54 -3.30 10.02
C GLN A 512 -19.85 -3.77 10.65
N ASN A 513 -19.82 -4.16 11.93
CA ASN A 513 -20.97 -4.80 12.55
C ASN A 513 -21.82 -3.82 13.39
N TYR A 514 -21.28 -2.73 13.89
CA TYR A 514 -21.99 -1.79 14.79
C TYR A 514 -22.08 -0.37 14.23
N SER A 515 -21.69 -0.14 12.99
CA SER A 515 -21.98 1.14 12.32
C SER A 515 -23.49 1.36 12.24
N VAL A 516 -23.93 2.57 12.58
CA VAL A 516 -25.30 3.03 12.36
C VAL A 516 -25.27 4.15 11.33
N GLU A 517 -26.17 4.08 10.36
CA GLU A 517 -26.37 5.05 9.29
C GLU A 517 -27.82 5.52 9.32
N ARG A 518 -28.02 6.84 9.19
CA ARG A 518 -29.32 7.47 9.10
C ARG A 518 -29.30 8.48 7.97
N ASP A 519 -30.05 8.16 6.92
CA ASP A 519 -30.36 9.09 5.84
C ASP A 519 -31.68 9.77 6.15
N VAL A 520 -31.62 11.07 6.40
CA VAL A 520 -32.76 11.84 6.91
C VAL A 520 -32.92 13.14 6.14
N ARG A 521 -34.17 13.57 6.00
CA ARG A 521 -34.51 14.92 5.55
C ARG A 521 -34.59 15.82 6.77
N MET A 522 -33.84 16.92 6.79
CA MET A 522 -33.77 17.85 7.92
C MET A 522 -33.94 19.30 7.47
N THR A 523 -34.68 20.04 8.28
CA THR A 523 -34.80 21.50 8.28
C THR A 523 -34.11 22.08 9.52
N ALA A 524 -33.79 23.37 9.50
CA ALA A 524 -33.14 24.03 10.63
C ALA A 524 -33.97 23.87 11.92
N GLY A 525 -33.34 23.32 12.96
CA GLY A 525 -33.98 22.97 14.23
C GLY A 525 -34.33 21.49 14.39
N ASP A 526 -34.35 20.71 13.30
CA ASP A 526 -34.60 19.27 13.37
C ASP A 526 -33.48 18.54 14.09
N SER A 527 -33.84 17.43 14.74
CA SER A 527 -32.87 16.61 15.45
C SER A 527 -33.11 15.12 15.26
N VAL A 528 -32.03 14.35 15.21
CA VAL A 528 -32.05 12.89 15.09
C VAL A 528 -31.17 12.28 16.16
N ASP A 529 -31.70 11.26 16.84
CA ASP A 529 -30.99 10.52 17.87
C ASP A 529 -30.35 9.25 17.29
N ILE A 530 -29.06 9.04 17.62
CA ILE A 530 -28.30 7.83 17.33
C ILE A 530 -27.58 7.41 18.63
N HIS A 531 -28.02 6.31 19.24
CA HIS A 531 -27.57 5.88 20.57
C HIS A 531 -27.71 7.04 21.60
N HIS A 532 -26.61 7.44 22.23
CA HIS A 532 -26.55 8.52 23.24
C HIS A 532 -26.30 9.91 22.64
N TYR A 533 -26.26 10.00 21.30
CA TYR A 533 -25.96 11.24 20.59
C TYR A 533 -27.20 11.79 19.91
N ARG A 534 -27.47 13.07 20.15
CA ARG A 534 -28.50 13.84 19.47
C ARG A 534 -27.84 14.80 18.50
N PHE A 535 -28.07 14.59 17.22
CA PHE A 535 -27.63 15.47 16.14
C PHE A 535 -28.70 16.52 15.89
N VAL A 536 -28.36 17.79 15.99
CA VAL A 536 -29.26 18.92 15.78
C VAL A 536 -28.79 19.70 14.55
N PHE A 537 -29.59 19.71 13.50
CA PHE A 537 -29.30 20.46 12.29
C PHE A 537 -29.61 21.93 12.53
N ARG A 538 -28.57 22.75 12.76
CA ARG A 538 -28.74 24.13 13.19
C ARG A 538 -29.18 25.02 12.04
N GLU A 539 -28.35 25.06 10.99
CA GLU A 539 -28.56 25.92 9.83
C GLU A 539 -27.59 25.53 8.70
N VAL A 540 -27.85 26.07 7.51
CA VAL A 540 -26.93 26.05 6.38
C VAL A 540 -26.48 27.47 6.10
N ARG A 541 -25.17 27.68 5.98
CA ARG A 541 -24.58 28.98 5.64
C ARG A 541 -23.89 28.89 4.29
N ASP A 542 -24.01 29.94 3.48
CA ASP A 542 -23.19 30.07 2.28
C ASP A 542 -21.71 30.22 2.67
N ALA A 543 -20.84 29.57 1.92
CA ALA A 543 -19.39 29.62 2.07
C ALA A 543 -18.71 29.80 0.72
N GLN A 544 -17.61 30.54 0.74
CA GLN A 544 -16.75 30.76 -0.41
C GLN A 544 -15.32 30.36 -0.05
N GLY A 545 -14.78 29.42 -0.80
CA GLY A 545 -13.41 28.97 -0.71
C GLY A 545 -12.50 29.63 -1.76
N PRO A 546 -11.23 29.20 -1.85
CA PRO A 546 -10.25 29.78 -2.77
C PRO A 546 -10.63 29.66 -4.25
N ASN A 547 -11.24 28.55 -4.64
CA ASN A 547 -11.62 28.21 -6.02
C ASN A 547 -12.99 27.51 -6.11
N TRP A 548 -13.80 27.64 -5.07
CA TRP A 548 -15.12 27.05 -4.99
C TRP A 548 -16.09 27.95 -4.20
N ARG A 549 -17.37 27.76 -4.43
CA ARG A 549 -18.48 28.37 -3.68
C ARG A 549 -19.47 27.29 -3.29
N GLY A 550 -20.23 27.49 -2.23
CA GLY A 550 -21.19 26.48 -1.81
C GLY A 550 -21.77 26.73 -0.45
N ALA A 551 -22.08 25.65 0.25
CA ALA A 551 -22.85 25.70 1.48
C ALA A 551 -22.23 24.85 2.58
N VAL A 552 -22.37 25.26 3.83
CA VAL A 552 -21.89 24.56 5.02
C VAL A 552 -23.07 24.29 5.93
N GLY A 553 -23.41 23.01 6.09
CA GLY A 553 -24.37 22.54 7.06
C GLY A 553 -23.73 22.44 8.44
N ILE A 554 -24.27 23.18 9.41
CA ILE A 554 -23.82 23.18 10.80
C ILE A 554 -24.71 22.21 11.59
N ILE A 555 -24.11 21.14 12.11
CA ILE A 555 -24.80 20.12 12.91
C ILE A 555 -24.16 20.05 14.29
N ASP A 556 -24.90 20.40 15.32
CA ASP A 556 -24.43 20.20 16.69
C ASP A 556 -24.71 18.78 17.15
N VAL A 557 -23.76 18.22 17.89
CA VAL A 557 -23.91 16.91 18.51
C VAL A 557 -23.91 17.10 20.02
N LEU A 558 -25.02 16.69 20.63
CA LEU A 558 -25.16 16.61 22.07
C LEU A 558 -25.00 15.15 22.50
N ARG A 559 -24.27 14.89 23.58
CA ARG A 559 -24.22 13.59 24.25
C ARG A 559 -24.87 13.71 25.61
N ASP A 560 -25.93 12.93 25.85
CA ASP A 560 -26.69 12.97 27.11
C ASP A 560 -27.09 14.41 27.52
N GLY A 561 -27.46 15.24 26.52
CA GLY A 561 -27.86 16.63 26.70
C GLY A 561 -26.71 17.64 26.83
N LYS A 562 -25.45 17.22 26.84
CA LYS A 562 -24.28 18.11 26.90
C LYS A 562 -23.64 18.28 25.51
N PRO A 563 -23.12 19.47 25.14
CA PRO A 563 -22.37 19.65 23.90
C PRO A 563 -21.15 18.73 23.83
N GLU A 564 -21.05 17.93 22.75
CA GLU A 564 -19.93 17.04 22.47
C GLU A 564 -19.09 17.59 21.31
N ALA A 565 -19.73 17.96 20.19
CA ALA A 565 -19.05 18.44 18.99
C ALA A 565 -19.98 19.31 18.10
N THR A 566 -19.40 20.06 17.17
CA THR A 566 -20.12 20.71 16.08
C THR A 566 -19.51 20.28 14.75
N LEU A 567 -20.29 19.56 13.94
CA LEU A 567 -19.93 19.05 12.63
C LEU A 567 -20.25 20.12 11.57
N ARG A 568 -19.32 20.36 10.65
CA ARG A 568 -19.44 21.32 9.54
C ARG A 568 -19.29 20.59 8.22
N ALA A 569 -20.40 20.11 7.66
CA ALA A 569 -20.38 19.35 6.42
C ALA A 569 -20.55 20.32 5.25
N GLU A 570 -19.71 20.20 4.22
CA GLU A 570 -19.68 21.18 3.13
C GLU A 570 -20.17 20.59 1.83
N LYS A 571 -20.82 21.42 1.03
CA LYS A 571 -21.16 21.17 -0.37
C LYS A 571 -20.41 22.19 -1.21
N ARG A 572 -19.43 21.77 -2.00
CA ARG A 572 -18.52 22.66 -2.74
C ARG A 572 -18.81 22.58 -4.24
N ALA A 573 -19.18 23.69 -4.87
CA ALA A 573 -19.25 23.84 -6.31
C ALA A 573 -17.99 24.55 -6.82
N TYR A 574 -17.17 23.87 -7.61
CA TYR A 574 -15.90 24.39 -8.09
C TYR A 574 -16.10 25.37 -9.25
N ASN A 575 -15.41 26.52 -9.20
CA ASN A 575 -15.68 27.66 -10.09
C ASN A 575 -15.43 27.33 -11.57
N SER A 576 -14.40 26.52 -11.83
CA SER A 576 -13.87 26.21 -13.16
C SER A 576 -14.82 25.36 -14.02
N ASN A 577 -15.50 24.37 -13.42
CA ASN A 577 -16.28 23.35 -14.12
C ASN A 577 -17.70 23.17 -13.58
N GLY A 578 -18.06 23.85 -12.48
CA GLY A 578 -19.37 23.77 -11.85
C GLY A 578 -19.67 22.42 -11.18
N VAL A 579 -18.70 21.51 -11.09
CA VAL A 579 -18.87 20.20 -10.47
C VAL A 579 -19.03 20.38 -8.96
N VAL A 580 -20.03 19.70 -8.41
CA VAL A 580 -20.36 19.76 -6.98
C VAL A 580 -19.81 18.53 -6.26
N MET A 581 -19.07 18.74 -5.17
CA MET A 581 -18.55 17.71 -4.29
C MET A 581 -19.07 17.90 -2.86
N THR A 582 -19.07 16.81 -2.09
CA THR A 582 -19.49 16.79 -0.69
C THR A 582 -18.28 16.51 0.19
N GLU A 583 -18.03 17.38 1.15
CA GLU A 583 -16.98 17.22 2.16
C GLU A 583 -17.62 16.81 3.47
N ALA A 584 -17.25 15.63 3.95
CA ALA A 584 -17.82 15.11 5.17
C ALA A 584 -17.25 15.80 6.41
N ALA A 585 -18.11 16.04 7.40
CA ALA A 585 -17.71 16.47 8.72
C ALA A 585 -17.50 15.28 9.63
N ILE A 586 -16.35 15.23 10.31
CA ILE A 586 -16.00 14.11 11.18
C ILE A 586 -15.52 14.64 12.53
N ASP A 587 -16.22 14.28 13.60
CA ASP A 587 -15.70 14.35 14.96
C ASP A 587 -15.17 12.96 15.34
N GLY A 588 -13.85 12.82 15.29
CA GLY A 588 -13.22 11.51 15.42
C GLY A 588 -12.54 11.31 16.77
N GLY A 589 -12.86 10.21 17.42
CA GLY A 589 -12.38 9.84 18.75
C GLY A 589 -11.60 8.54 18.76
N LEU A 590 -11.16 8.11 19.96
CA LEU A 590 -10.47 6.83 20.11
C LEU A 590 -11.42 5.63 19.91
N THR A 591 -12.67 5.76 20.33
CA THR A 591 -13.64 4.65 20.35
C THR A 591 -14.70 4.74 19.27
N ARG A 592 -14.92 5.93 18.68
CA ARG A 592 -15.97 6.18 17.69
C ARG A 592 -15.68 7.44 16.88
N ASP A 593 -16.19 7.46 15.66
CA ASP A 593 -16.30 8.66 14.82
C ASP A 593 -17.78 9.00 14.64
N LEU A 594 -18.13 10.28 14.83
CA LEU A 594 -19.41 10.85 14.42
C LEU A 594 -19.19 11.53 13.09
N TYR A 595 -20.01 11.20 12.12
CA TYR A 595 -19.82 11.63 10.74
C TYR A 595 -21.13 12.21 10.22
N ALA A 596 -21.02 13.31 9.48
CA ALA A 596 -22.13 13.90 8.76
C ALA A 596 -21.73 14.26 7.33
N ALA A 597 -22.58 13.96 6.35
CA ALA A 597 -22.44 14.42 4.99
C ALA A 597 -23.71 15.14 4.53
N LEU A 598 -23.52 16.26 3.85
CA LEU A 598 -24.62 17.09 3.33
C LEU A 598 -24.97 16.65 1.91
N GLY A 599 -26.21 16.18 1.73
CA GLY A 599 -26.78 15.79 0.45
C GLY A 599 -27.22 16.98 -0.39
N GLU A 600 -28.28 16.81 -1.17
CA GLU A 600 -28.88 17.90 -1.96
C GLU A 600 -29.91 18.68 -1.15
N ALA A 601 -30.09 19.95 -1.50
CA ALA A 601 -31.25 20.72 -1.09
C ALA A 601 -32.50 20.19 -1.80
N LEU A 602 -33.61 20.10 -1.08
CA LEU A 602 -34.90 19.67 -1.57
C LEU A 602 -35.79 20.90 -1.84
N ASP A 603 -36.81 20.72 -2.68
CA ASP A 603 -37.67 21.82 -3.19
C ASP A 603 -38.40 22.62 -2.09
N ASP A 604 -38.57 22.03 -0.90
CA ASP A 604 -39.22 22.64 0.25
C ASP A 604 -38.25 23.42 1.18
N GLY A 605 -36.97 23.53 0.80
CA GLY A 605 -35.93 24.17 1.60
C GLY A 605 -35.28 23.26 2.65
N SER A 606 -35.68 21.98 2.73
CA SER A 606 -35.02 20.99 3.56
C SER A 606 -33.79 20.39 2.89
N TRP A 607 -32.92 19.74 3.66
CA TRP A 607 -31.71 19.11 3.15
C TRP A 607 -31.73 17.60 3.42
N ALA A 608 -31.25 16.83 2.45
CA ALA A 608 -30.87 15.45 2.70
C ALA A 608 -29.57 15.44 3.51
N VAL A 609 -29.57 14.82 4.68
CA VAL A 609 -28.40 14.72 5.56
C VAL A 609 -28.15 13.26 5.88
N ARG A 610 -26.91 12.81 5.69
CA ARG A 610 -26.48 11.46 6.10
C ARG A 610 -25.69 11.55 7.38
N LEU A 611 -26.16 10.87 8.42
CA LEU A 611 -25.54 10.85 9.74
C LEU A 611 -25.05 9.44 10.06
N TYR A 612 -23.84 9.34 10.59
CA TYR A 612 -23.26 8.06 10.95
C TYR A 612 -22.63 8.06 12.35
N TYR A 613 -22.77 6.92 13.01
CA TYR A 613 -21.97 6.53 14.17
C TYR A 613 -21.09 5.35 13.76
N LYS A 614 -19.76 5.54 13.78
CA LYS A 614 -18.77 4.55 13.32
C LYS A 614 -17.85 4.12 14.48
N PRO A 615 -18.14 3.00 15.16
CA PRO A 615 -17.33 2.57 16.30
C PRO A 615 -15.97 2.00 15.85
N PHE A 616 -14.91 2.41 16.52
CA PHE A 616 -13.52 1.94 16.36
C PHE A 616 -12.94 1.99 14.94
N VAL A 617 -13.52 2.75 14.01
CA VAL A 617 -13.04 2.81 12.61
C VAL A 617 -11.56 3.24 12.53
N ARG A 618 -11.13 4.17 13.38
CA ARG A 618 -9.74 4.63 13.46
C ARG A 618 -8.73 3.57 13.86
N TRP A 619 -9.16 2.50 14.53
CA TRP A 619 -8.27 1.40 14.92
C TRP A 619 -7.76 0.62 13.70
N ILE A 620 -8.51 0.64 12.59
CA ILE A 620 -8.06 0.09 11.31
C ILE A 620 -6.74 0.74 10.90
N TRP A 621 -6.69 2.07 10.95
CA TRP A 621 -5.52 2.87 10.57
C TRP A 621 -4.42 2.87 11.64
N TYR A 622 -4.77 2.96 12.93
CA TYR A 622 -3.78 2.84 14.02
C TYR A 622 -3.06 1.50 14.00
N GLY A 623 -3.78 0.40 13.76
CA GLY A 623 -3.18 -0.92 13.59
C GLY A 623 -2.23 -0.98 12.39
N GLY A 624 -2.59 -0.33 11.28
CA GLY A 624 -1.74 -0.16 10.10
C GLY A 624 -0.46 0.64 10.39
N LEU A 625 -0.56 1.73 11.15
CA LEU A 625 0.60 2.52 11.57
C LEU A 625 1.53 1.73 12.52
N LEU A 626 0.96 0.93 13.44
CA LEU A 626 1.74 0.02 14.30
C LEU A 626 2.47 -1.03 13.47
N MET A 627 1.82 -1.58 12.45
CA MET A 627 2.44 -2.51 11.48
C MET A 627 3.63 -1.86 10.76
N ALA A 628 3.43 -0.66 10.22
CA ALA A 628 4.48 0.11 9.55
C ALA A 628 5.67 0.41 10.49
N LEU A 629 5.39 0.85 11.72
CA LEU A 629 6.41 1.07 12.76
C LEU A 629 7.17 -0.23 13.07
N GLY A 630 6.47 -1.35 13.15
CA GLY A 630 7.09 -2.67 13.35
C GLY A 630 8.06 -3.05 12.23
N GLY A 631 7.68 -2.77 10.98
CA GLY A 631 8.55 -2.92 9.81
C GLY A 631 9.79 -2.02 9.86
N MET A 632 9.62 -0.74 10.23
CA MET A 632 10.74 0.20 10.40
C MET A 632 11.73 -0.24 11.47
N LEU A 633 11.25 -0.73 12.62
CA LEU A 633 12.12 -1.26 13.69
C LEU A 633 12.91 -2.50 13.22
N CYS A 634 12.28 -3.38 12.44
CA CYS A 634 12.96 -4.53 11.85
C CYS A 634 14.08 -4.11 10.89
N MET A 635 13.83 -3.09 10.08
CA MET A 635 14.79 -2.56 9.09
C MET A 635 15.99 -1.89 9.78
N LEU A 636 15.73 -1.11 10.84
CA LEU A 636 16.74 -0.38 11.61
C LEU A 636 17.48 -1.25 12.64
N ASP A 637 17.33 -2.57 12.59
CA ASP A 637 18.00 -3.49 13.50
C ASP A 637 19.53 -3.46 13.30
N PRO A 638 20.33 -3.35 14.38
CA PRO A 638 21.79 -3.30 14.29
C PRO A 638 22.44 -4.46 13.51
N ARG A 639 21.79 -5.62 13.39
CA ARG A 639 22.32 -6.77 12.63
C ARG A 639 22.55 -6.51 11.13
N TYR A 640 21.85 -5.50 10.59
CA TYR A 640 21.99 -5.08 9.19
C TYR A 640 23.00 -3.96 9.01
N ARG A 641 23.52 -3.38 10.10
CA ARG A 641 24.70 -2.52 10.01
C ARG A 641 25.86 -3.41 9.56
N LEU A 642 26.41 -3.12 8.39
CA LEU A 642 27.68 -3.68 7.96
C LEU A 642 28.70 -3.37 9.06
N LYS A 643 29.13 -4.39 9.82
CA LYS A 643 30.29 -4.23 10.70
C LYS A 643 31.47 -3.88 9.79
N LYS A 644 31.96 -2.64 9.87
CA LYS A 644 33.37 -2.36 9.59
C LYS A 644 34.18 -3.06 10.69
N ALA A 645 34.56 -4.31 10.47
CA ALA A 645 35.46 -5.10 11.30
C ALA A 645 35.95 -6.26 10.44
N GLN A 646 37.21 -6.47 10.06
CA GLN A 646 38.51 -5.89 10.44
C GLN A 646 39.42 -5.97 9.19
N GLU A 647 39.99 -4.85 8.74
CA GLU A 647 41.17 -4.80 7.83
C GLU A 647 42.22 -3.84 8.41
N ALA A 648 42.33 -3.86 9.73
CA ALA A 648 43.44 -3.24 10.47
C ALA A 648 43.80 -4.18 11.61
N ALA A 649 44.44 -5.28 11.26
CA ALA A 649 45.29 -6.12 12.12
C ALA A 649 46.31 -6.81 11.22
#